data_AF-H3CPK8-F1
#
_entry.id   AF-H3CPK8-F1
#
_cell.length_a   1.000
_cell.length_b   1.000
_cell.length_c   1.000
_cell.angle_alpha   90.00
_cell.angle_beta   90.00
_cell.angle_gamma   90.00
#
_symmetry.space_group_name_H-M   'P 1'
#
loop_
_entity.id
_entity.type
_entity.pdbx_description
1 polymer ?
#
loop_
_entity_poly.entity_id
_entity_poly.type
_entity_poly.pdbx_seq_one_letter_code
_entity_poly.pdbx_strand_id
1 'polypeptide(L)'
;DFLFDSAVEAYYKGDWLSVILNMEKALRNKATVRKVKTQCRLSCANQTAFGAPLAASADPGPGSGSLADLSFFQKILQRAECVKTCESEKLGSPTLHEVTEDVELEFRKRTPYNYLQVAYFKINKLDKAVAAAHTFFQANPDHTEMKQNLDYYRMMAGVEEEHFKDLEAREHMAEFLLGKRFYSNDLFEQAAEHFEQAVSEYFTANQECRVLCEGAYNYDGYNYMEYSADLFQTITADHYMQVLSCKQRCALELASYTDQPFDDFLPSHFNYLQFSYYNRENYQQAIECAKTFLLFHPDDEVMKDNLAYYSAMLGEDKAQTISARQAVKEYIQQSILEKELLYFGYEAFGITFVDPDKWTPEEIMPKKLRDKQKADRETAARITEEIGNLMKEIETLVEEKKKDSSDMAKMVTPQEGGVPQVLDGVTVSLSEQQLNGSQRVLLDGVISADQCRQLQRLSNAAALKGDGYRGKPSPHSPGETFQGVTVLKALKLGQEGVPLKSARVLFDNTHTLMDFLKPFFLKSDFSLSWVVGFCCQRSEKQEDRTDLSHPVHVDNCLLVSETNECVKEPPAYTHRDYSAILYLNEDFEGGDFIFTKLDAKTVTAEVRPRCGRMIGFGAGKENPHGVRAVTKGQRCAVALWFTQDPAHEEKERIQAQEMLKMFSAPVNQEFFGNAESGASESPVQVDQAKTDMKREEKPEEKQ
;
A
#
# COMPACT_ATOMS: atom_id res chain seq x y z
N ASP A 1 -5.91 1.33 -18.60
CA ASP A 1 -5.16 2.57 -18.87
C ASP A 1 -5.68 3.28 -20.10
N PHE A 2 -5.37 2.83 -21.32
CA PHE A 2 -5.73 3.51 -22.58
C PHE A 2 -7.17 4.09 -22.65
N LEU A 3 -8.20 3.29 -22.30
CA LEU A 3 -9.60 3.75 -22.35
C LEU A 3 -9.90 4.84 -21.31
N PHE A 4 -9.33 4.72 -20.12
CA PHE A 4 -9.51 5.71 -19.05
C PHE A 4 -8.78 7.01 -19.40
N ASP A 5 -7.51 6.93 -19.82
CA ASP A 5 -6.72 8.10 -20.20
C ASP A 5 -7.33 8.84 -21.39
N SER A 6 -7.80 8.11 -22.41
CA SER A 6 -8.50 8.69 -23.56
C SER A 6 -9.80 9.40 -23.16
N ALA A 7 -10.52 8.88 -22.16
CA ALA A 7 -11.71 9.53 -21.64
C ALA A 7 -11.38 10.80 -20.84
N VAL A 8 -10.34 10.76 -20.01
CA VAL A 8 -9.87 11.94 -19.25
C VAL A 8 -9.38 13.03 -20.21
N GLU A 9 -8.64 12.68 -21.25
CA GLU A 9 -8.22 13.64 -22.28
C GLU A 9 -9.42 14.26 -23.02
N ALA A 10 -10.43 13.46 -23.36
CA ALA A 10 -11.67 13.94 -23.97
C ALA A 10 -12.45 14.88 -23.04
N TYR A 11 -12.40 14.64 -21.72
CA TYR A 11 -13.06 15.48 -20.71
C TYR A 11 -12.48 16.89 -20.71
N TYR A 12 -11.15 17.02 -20.71
CA TYR A 12 -10.49 18.32 -20.76
C TYR A 12 -10.68 19.05 -22.10
N LYS A 13 -10.95 18.31 -23.19
CA LYS A 13 -11.31 18.88 -24.50
C LYS A 13 -12.79 19.27 -24.61
N GLY A 14 -13.62 18.93 -23.64
CA GLY A 14 -15.07 19.15 -23.67
C GLY A 14 -15.84 18.24 -24.64
N ASP A 15 -15.23 17.12 -25.08
CA ASP A 15 -15.90 16.13 -25.93
C ASP A 15 -16.65 15.10 -25.08
N TRP A 16 -17.84 15.50 -24.63
CA TRP A 16 -18.65 14.71 -23.69
C TRP A 16 -19.07 13.34 -24.21
N LEU A 17 -19.27 13.20 -25.53
CA LEU A 17 -19.66 11.92 -26.13
C LEU A 17 -18.50 10.92 -26.10
N SER A 18 -17.28 11.39 -26.37
CA SER A 18 -16.07 10.55 -26.28
C SER A 18 -15.76 10.16 -24.83
N VAL A 19 -15.98 11.05 -23.86
CA VAL A 19 -15.87 10.72 -22.42
C VAL A 19 -16.79 9.55 -22.09
N ILE A 20 -18.08 9.67 -22.41
CA ILE A 20 -19.08 8.64 -22.11
C ILE A 20 -18.70 7.33 -22.79
N LEU A 21 -18.36 7.36 -24.08
CA LEU A 21 -18.02 6.17 -24.84
C LEU A 21 -16.84 5.42 -24.23
N ASN A 22 -15.75 6.13 -23.90
CA ASN A 22 -14.53 5.52 -23.41
C ASN A 22 -14.64 5.10 -21.94
N MET A 23 -15.28 5.90 -21.07
CA MET A 23 -15.53 5.52 -19.67
C MET A 23 -16.47 4.33 -19.56
N GLU A 24 -17.60 4.30 -20.29
CA GLU A 24 -18.50 3.15 -20.27
C GLU A 24 -17.82 1.88 -20.80
N LYS A 25 -16.99 2.00 -21.85
CA LYS A 25 -16.19 0.87 -22.35
C LYS A 25 -15.20 0.38 -21.31
N ALA A 26 -14.55 1.28 -20.58
CA ALA A 26 -13.59 0.91 -19.54
C ALA A 26 -14.28 0.18 -18.38
N LEU A 27 -15.42 0.69 -17.90
CA LEU A 27 -16.24 0.03 -16.87
C LEU A 27 -16.74 -1.35 -17.32
N ARG A 28 -17.28 -1.45 -18.54
CA ARG A 28 -17.72 -2.74 -19.10
C ARG A 28 -16.56 -3.71 -19.26
N ASN A 29 -15.40 -3.25 -19.73
CA ASN A 29 -14.22 -4.09 -19.86
C ASN A 29 -13.78 -4.63 -18.49
N LYS A 30 -13.65 -3.76 -17.46
CA LYS A 30 -13.32 -4.18 -16.09
C LYS A 30 -14.29 -5.26 -15.59
N ALA A 31 -15.60 -5.05 -15.76
CA ALA A 31 -16.62 -6.01 -15.36
C ALA A 31 -16.51 -7.34 -16.13
N THR A 32 -16.28 -7.29 -17.44
CA THR A 32 -16.08 -8.48 -18.28
C THR A 32 -14.83 -9.26 -17.88
N VAL A 33 -13.69 -8.59 -17.66
CA VAL A 33 -12.44 -9.23 -17.24
C VAL A 33 -12.63 -9.91 -15.89
N ARG A 34 -13.22 -9.23 -14.91
CA ARG A 34 -13.54 -9.81 -13.59
C ARG A 34 -14.41 -11.05 -13.74
N LYS A 35 -15.54 -10.93 -14.47
CA LYS A 35 -16.48 -12.04 -14.69
C LYS A 35 -15.83 -13.25 -15.35
N VAL A 36 -15.05 -13.04 -16.41
CA VAL A 36 -14.38 -14.13 -17.13
C VAL A 36 -13.36 -14.83 -16.25
N LYS A 37 -12.52 -14.07 -15.53
CA LYS A 37 -11.53 -14.64 -14.58
C LYS A 37 -12.22 -15.45 -13.50
N THR A 38 -13.27 -14.92 -12.87
CA THR A 38 -14.06 -15.63 -11.86
C THR A 38 -14.63 -16.94 -12.41
N GLN A 39 -15.30 -16.91 -13.57
CA GLN A 39 -15.89 -18.10 -14.18
C GLN A 39 -14.85 -19.17 -14.54
N CYS A 40 -13.72 -18.75 -15.14
CA CYS A 40 -12.64 -19.66 -15.49
C CYS A 40 -12.07 -20.33 -14.23
N ARG A 41 -11.76 -19.54 -13.20
CA ARG A 41 -11.16 -20.06 -11.96
C ARG A 41 -12.10 -20.97 -11.19
N LEU A 42 -13.40 -20.63 -11.08
CA LEU A 42 -14.41 -21.51 -10.47
C LEU A 42 -14.54 -22.83 -11.22
N SER A 43 -14.70 -22.78 -12.55
CA SER A 43 -14.83 -23.97 -13.38
C SER A 43 -13.59 -24.86 -13.26
N CYS A 44 -12.39 -24.28 -13.34
CA CYS A 44 -11.14 -25.02 -13.21
C CYS A 44 -10.96 -25.60 -11.80
N ALA A 45 -11.32 -24.86 -10.74
CA ALA A 45 -11.28 -25.35 -9.37
C ALA A 45 -12.17 -26.59 -9.18
N ASN A 46 -13.39 -26.58 -9.75
CA ASN A 46 -14.30 -27.71 -9.68
C ASN A 46 -13.79 -28.94 -10.45
N GLN A 47 -13.16 -28.74 -11.62
CA GLN A 47 -12.57 -29.83 -12.41
C GLN A 47 -11.30 -30.43 -11.77
N THR A 48 -10.59 -29.62 -10.98
CA THR A 48 -9.30 -29.97 -10.37
C THR A 48 -9.36 -30.08 -8.86
N ALA A 49 -10.54 -30.40 -8.32
CA ALA A 49 -10.75 -30.55 -6.88
C ALA A 49 -9.74 -31.53 -6.27
N PHE A 50 -9.12 -31.09 -5.17
CA PHE A 50 -8.18 -31.90 -4.39
C PHE A 50 -8.96 -32.99 -3.62
N GLY A 51 -8.44 -34.23 -3.59
CA GLY A 51 -9.04 -35.35 -2.84
C GLY A 51 -9.85 -36.36 -3.68
N ALA A 52 -9.98 -36.20 -5.00
CA ALA A 52 -10.51 -37.26 -5.86
C ALA A 52 -9.56 -38.48 -5.86
N PRO A 53 -10.04 -39.71 -5.61
CA PRO A 53 -9.18 -40.90 -5.59
C PRO A 53 -8.51 -41.08 -6.96
N LEU A 54 -7.20 -41.26 -6.97
CA LEU A 54 -6.51 -41.75 -8.16
C LEU A 54 -7.07 -43.13 -8.52
N ALA A 55 -7.51 -43.30 -9.75
CA ALA A 55 -7.80 -44.62 -10.28
C ALA A 55 -6.48 -45.43 -10.25
N ALA A 56 -6.44 -46.44 -9.38
CA ALA A 56 -5.41 -47.48 -9.22
C ALA A 56 -4.09 -47.11 -8.50
N SER A 57 -4.04 -47.34 -7.18
CA SER A 57 -3.04 -48.17 -6.46
C SER A 57 -3.28 -48.01 -4.95
N ALA A 58 -3.78 -49.05 -4.28
CA ALA A 58 -3.04 -50.08 -3.54
C ALA A 58 -2.61 -49.60 -2.13
N ASP A 59 -2.82 -50.47 -1.14
CA ASP A 59 -2.69 -50.29 0.31
C ASP A 59 -1.71 -49.21 0.81
N PRO A 60 -1.99 -48.55 1.95
CA PRO A 60 -1.07 -47.61 2.60
C PRO A 60 0.14 -48.35 3.18
N GLY A 61 1.07 -48.72 2.31
CA GLY A 61 2.41 -49.14 2.66
C GLY A 61 3.32 -47.94 2.96
N PRO A 62 4.45 -48.17 3.67
CA PRO A 62 5.47 -47.14 3.85
C PRO A 62 6.02 -46.69 2.49
N GLY A 63 5.89 -45.39 2.18
CA GLY A 63 6.26 -44.79 0.88
C GLY A 63 5.10 -44.13 0.10
N SER A 64 3.85 -44.32 0.55
CA SER A 64 2.64 -43.70 -0.04
C SER A 64 2.61 -42.16 -0.01
N GLY A 65 3.39 -41.52 0.87
CA GLY A 65 3.49 -40.05 0.96
C GLY A 65 4.03 -39.40 -0.33
N SER A 66 5.03 -40.01 -0.97
CA SER A 66 5.61 -39.47 -2.22
C SER A 66 4.61 -39.47 -3.38
N LEU A 67 3.71 -40.45 -3.44
CA LEU A 67 2.65 -40.52 -4.44
C LEU A 67 1.54 -39.48 -4.19
N ALA A 68 1.22 -39.21 -2.92
CA ALA A 68 0.26 -38.17 -2.54
C ALA A 68 0.78 -36.77 -2.90
N ASP A 69 2.07 -36.48 -2.66
CA ASP A 69 2.70 -35.21 -3.01
C ASP A 69 2.70 -34.98 -4.54
N LEU A 70 3.06 -36.01 -5.31
CA LEU A 70 3.01 -35.95 -6.78
C LEU A 70 1.58 -35.75 -7.29
N SER A 71 0.59 -36.40 -6.67
CA SER A 71 -0.83 -36.21 -7.01
C SER A 71 -1.28 -34.76 -6.76
N PHE A 72 -0.86 -34.17 -5.64
CA PHE A 72 -1.14 -32.78 -5.30
C PHE A 72 -0.55 -31.81 -6.35
N PHE A 73 0.73 -31.94 -6.66
CA PHE A 73 1.36 -31.08 -7.67
C PHE A 73 0.81 -31.30 -9.08
N GLN A 74 0.43 -32.54 -9.44
CA GLN A 74 -0.27 -32.82 -10.69
C GLN A 74 -1.59 -32.05 -10.78
N LYS A 75 -2.37 -31.99 -9.71
CA LYS A 75 -3.63 -31.21 -9.66
C LYS A 75 -3.37 -29.71 -9.78
N ILE A 76 -2.33 -29.20 -9.13
CA ILE A 76 -1.91 -27.79 -9.29
C ILE A 76 -1.57 -27.47 -10.74
N LEU A 77 -0.77 -28.32 -11.40
CA LEU A 77 -0.38 -28.13 -12.80
C LEU A 77 -1.60 -28.18 -13.74
N GLN A 78 -2.51 -29.13 -13.53
CA GLN A 78 -3.77 -29.20 -14.29
C GLN A 78 -4.63 -27.95 -14.09
N ARG A 79 -4.70 -27.42 -12.86
CA ARG A 79 -5.44 -26.20 -12.57
C ARG A 79 -4.81 -24.98 -13.24
N ALA A 80 -3.49 -24.87 -13.17
CA ALA A 80 -2.74 -23.78 -13.81
C ALA A 80 -2.92 -23.79 -15.34
N GLU A 81 -2.84 -24.97 -15.97
CA GLU A 81 -3.11 -25.13 -17.40
C GLU A 81 -4.56 -24.76 -17.75
N CYS A 82 -5.53 -25.26 -17.00
CA CYS A 82 -6.95 -24.95 -17.22
C CYS A 82 -7.23 -23.44 -17.14
N VAL A 83 -6.72 -22.77 -16.09
CA VAL A 83 -6.93 -21.33 -15.89
C VAL A 83 -6.26 -20.53 -17.01
N LYS A 84 -5.00 -20.85 -17.33
CA LYS A 84 -4.26 -20.18 -18.42
C LYS A 84 -5.01 -20.30 -19.75
N THR A 85 -5.43 -21.50 -20.11
CA THR A 85 -6.16 -21.75 -21.37
C THR A 85 -7.50 -21.02 -21.38
N CYS A 86 -8.32 -21.18 -20.34
CA CYS A 86 -9.65 -20.55 -20.26
C CYS A 86 -9.58 -19.01 -20.31
N GLU A 87 -8.65 -18.41 -19.56
CA GLU A 87 -8.48 -16.95 -19.57
C GLU A 87 -7.95 -16.47 -20.93
N SER A 88 -6.97 -17.15 -21.52
CA SER A 88 -6.39 -16.76 -22.82
C SER A 88 -7.38 -16.88 -23.99
N GLU A 89 -8.24 -17.91 -24.00
CA GLU A 89 -9.26 -18.11 -25.03
C GLU A 89 -10.35 -17.04 -24.98
N LYS A 90 -10.75 -16.61 -23.77
CA LYS A 90 -11.85 -15.66 -23.57
C LYS A 90 -11.42 -14.19 -23.56
N LEU A 91 -10.22 -13.90 -23.05
CA LEU A 91 -9.71 -12.52 -22.90
C LEU A 91 -8.60 -12.16 -23.89
N GLY A 92 -7.98 -13.14 -24.55
CA GLY A 92 -6.84 -12.94 -25.42
C GLY A 92 -5.52 -12.78 -24.66
N SER A 93 -4.61 -11.95 -25.18
CA SER A 93 -3.30 -11.71 -24.56
C SER A 93 -3.45 -11.10 -23.16
N PRO A 94 -2.73 -11.59 -22.13
CA PRO A 94 -2.75 -11.01 -20.77
C PRO A 94 -2.44 -9.51 -20.74
N THR A 95 -1.57 -9.03 -21.63
CA THR A 95 -1.15 -7.63 -21.74
C THR A 95 -2.26 -6.68 -22.19
N LEU A 96 -3.33 -7.18 -22.80
CA LEU A 96 -4.42 -6.35 -23.33
C LEU A 96 -5.24 -5.68 -22.21
N HIS A 97 -5.36 -6.37 -21.08
CA HIS A 97 -6.15 -5.94 -19.92
C HIS A 97 -5.27 -5.65 -18.70
N GLU A 98 -3.98 -5.44 -18.92
CA GLU A 98 -3.06 -4.99 -17.89
C GLU A 98 -3.33 -3.52 -17.58
N VAL A 99 -3.39 -3.20 -16.29
CA VAL A 99 -3.80 -1.90 -15.77
C VAL A 99 -2.78 -1.49 -14.72
N THR A 100 -2.36 -0.23 -14.73
CA THR A 100 -1.48 0.32 -13.70
C THR A 100 -2.20 0.41 -12.35
N GLU A 101 -1.44 0.35 -11.26
CA GLU A 101 -1.99 0.49 -9.90
C GLU A 101 -2.77 1.79 -9.71
N ASP A 102 -2.31 2.87 -10.35
CA ASP A 102 -2.97 4.18 -10.31
C ASP A 102 -4.39 4.09 -10.89
N VAL A 103 -4.55 3.51 -12.07
CA VAL A 103 -5.87 3.34 -12.69
C VAL A 103 -6.73 2.34 -11.91
N GLU A 104 -6.15 1.27 -11.37
CA GLU A 104 -6.91 0.35 -10.52
C GLU A 104 -7.46 1.06 -9.27
N LEU A 105 -6.66 1.96 -8.66
CA LEU A 105 -7.08 2.80 -7.54
C LEU A 105 -8.21 3.75 -7.94
N GLU A 106 -8.13 4.42 -9.10
CA GLU A 106 -9.21 5.28 -9.59
C GLU A 106 -10.54 4.53 -9.75
N PHE A 107 -10.49 3.29 -10.23
CA PHE A 107 -11.70 2.48 -10.31
C PHE A 107 -12.17 1.97 -8.95
N ARG A 108 -11.28 1.72 -7.98
CA ARG A 108 -11.67 1.38 -6.59
C ARG A 108 -12.38 2.55 -5.93
N LYS A 109 -11.93 3.78 -6.18
CA LYS A 109 -12.57 5.02 -5.74
C LYS A 109 -13.81 5.40 -6.56
N ARG A 110 -14.18 4.62 -7.57
CA ARG A 110 -15.30 4.89 -8.49
C ARG A 110 -15.16 6.23 -9.25
N THR A 111 -13.95 6.76 -9.43
CA THR A 111 -13.69 8.02 -10.14
C THR A 111 -14.27 8.09 -11.55
N PRO A 112 -14.34 7.00 -12.37
CA PRO A 112 -15.01 7.05 -13.67
C PRO A 112 -16.43 7.62 -13.63
N TYR A 113 -17.16 7.41 -12.53
CA TYR A 113 -18.52 7.95 -12.36
C TYR A 113 -18.53 9.47 -12.09
N ASN A 114 -17.47 10.02 -11.49
CA ASN A 114 -17.32 11.47 -11.35
C ASN A 114 -17.16 12.16 -12.71
N TYR A 115 -16.43 11.55 -13.65
CA TYR A 115 -16.36 12.06 -15.02
C TYR A 115 -17.68 11.85 -15.79
N LEU A 116 -18.31 10.68 -15.63
CA LEU A 116 -19.57 10.36 -16.29
C LEU A 116 -20.72 11.27 -15.86
N GLN A 117 -20.82 11.64 -14.58
CA GLN A 117 -21.93 12.50 -14.12
C GLN A 117 -21.92 13.85 -14.83
N VAL A 118 -20.74 14.48 -14.95
CA VAL A 118 -20.60 15.76 -15.66
C VAL A 118 -20.90 15.59 -17.14
N ALA A 119 -20.34 14.55 -17.77
CA ALA A 119 -20.57 14.33 -19.20
C ALA A 119 -22.05 14.08 -19.51
N TYR A 120 -22.76 13.29 -18.68
CA TYR A 120 -24.19 13.05 -18.81
C TYR A 120 -25.03 14.31 -18.58
N PHE A 121 -24.66 15.12 -17.60
CA PHE A 121 -25.31 16.40 -17.34
C PHE A 121 -25.19 17.34 -18.55
N LYS A 122 -24.00 17.43 -19.17
CA LYS A 122 -23.74 18.30 -20.34
C LYS A 122 -24.51 17.88 -21.59
N ILE A 123 -24.92 16.62 -21.71
CA ILE A 123 -25.76 16.12 -22.81
C ILE A 123 -27.24 15.98 -22.42
N ASN A 124 -27.65 16.57 -21.29
CA ASN A 124 -29.03 16.58 -20.79
C ASN A 124 -29.63 15.18 -20.51
N LYS A 125 -28.80 14.23 -20.05
CA LYS A 125 -29.25 12.92 -19.54
C LYS A 125 -29.19 12.90 -18.01
N LEU A 126 -30.18 13.52 -17.39
CA LEU A 126 -30.21 13.75 -15.95
C LEU A 126 -30.30 12.44 -15.15
N ASP A 127 -31.11 11.48 -15.61
CA ASP A 127 -31.25 10.14 -15.04
C ASP A 127 -29.88 9.46 -14.83
N LYS A 128 -29.06 9.43 -15.89
CA LYS A 128 -27.72 8.82 -15.85
C LYS A 128 -26.71 9.66 -15.08
N ALA A 129 -26.84 10.98 -15.11
CA ALA A 129 -25.97 11.88 -14.36
C ALA A 129 -26.16 11.67 -12.86
N VAL A 130 -27.40 11.60 -12.40
CA VAL A 130 -27.74 11.34 -10.98
C VAL A 130 -27.26 9.97 -10.55
N ALA A 131 -27.49 8.92 -11.33
CA ALA A 131 -27.03 7.57 -11.00
C ALA A 131 -25.50 7.50 -10.89
N ALA A 132 -24.77 8.14 -11.81
CA ALA A 132 -23.30 8.21 -11.75
C ALA A 132 -22.81 9.01 -10.53
N ALA A 133 -23.40 10.17 -10.26
CA ALA A 133 -23.06 10.98 -9.09
C ALA A 133 -23.30 10.22 -7.77
N HIS A 134 -24.44 9.53 -7.67
CA HIS A 134 -24.79 8.71 -6.51
C HIS A 134 -23.80 7.55 -6.33
N THR A 135 -23.46 6.86 -7.42
CA THR A 135 -22.49 5.75 -7.43
C THR A 135 -21.11 6.18 -6.91
N PHE A 136 -20.63 7.35 -7.32
CA PHE A 136 -19.36 7.91 -6.83
C PHE A 136 -19.44 8.30 -5.35
N PHE A 137 -20.54 8.94 -4.93
CA PHE A 137 -20.73 9.39 -3.55
C PHE A 137 -20.79 8.23 -2.55
N GLN A 138 -21.36 7.08 -2.93
CA GLN A 138 -21.40 5.89 -2.06
C GLN A 138 -20.00 5.40 -1.65
N ALA A 139 -18.99 5.54 -2.54
CA ALA A 139 -17.61 5.19 -2.24
C ALA A 139 -16.77 6.36 -1.69
N ASN A 140 -17.30 7.59 -1.72
CA ASN A 140 -16.61 8.78 -1.23
C ASN A 140 -17.59 9.71 -0.47
N PRO A 141 -18.12 9.29 0.70
CA PRO A 141 -19.10 10.06 1.48
C PRO A 141 -18.63 11.45 1.91
N ASP A 142 -17.31 11.60 2.13
CA ASP A 142 -16.70 12.85 2.58
C ASP A 142 -16.47 13.87 1.44
N HIS A 143 -16.78 13.51 0.18
CA HIS A 143 -16.58 14.39 -0.97
C HIS A 143 -17.63 15.51 -1.04
N THR A 144 -17.30 16.65 -0.42
CA THR A 144 -18.19 17.81 -0.26
C THR A 144 -18.82 18.32 -1.56
N GLU A 145 -18.06 18.43 -2.66
CA GLU A 145 -18.60 18.91 -3.94
C GLU A 145 -19.64 17.95 -4.53
N MET A 146 -19.47 16.64 -4.32
CA MET A 146 -20.40 15.66 -4.87
C MET A 146 -21.71 15.70 -4.10
N LYS A 147 -21.65 15.90 -2.78
CA LYS A 147 -22.83 16.13 -1.96
C LYS A 147 -23.63 17.33 -2.45
N GLN A 148 -22.95 18.45 -2.74
CA GLN A 148 -23.60 19.64 -3.31
C GLN A 148 -24.21 19.37 -4.69
N ASN A 149 -23.52 18.62 -5.55
CA ASN A 149 -24.05 18.23 -6.86
C ASN A 149 -25.30 17.36 -6.74
N LEU A 150 -25.34 16.41 -5.80
CA LEU A 150 -26.52 15.58 -5.54
C LEU A 150 -27.69 16.40 -5.00
N ASP A 151 -27.44 17.33 -4.08
CA ASP A 151 -28.47 18.25 -3.58
C ASP A 151 -29.01 19.14 -4.70
N TYR A 152 -28.14 19.61 -5.60
CA TYR A 152 -28.54 20.34 -6.79
C TYR A 152 -29.41 19.48 -7.71
N TYR A 153 -29.03 18.23 -7.98
CA TYR A 153 -29.83 17.31 -8.79
C TYR A 153 -31.21 17.04 -8.21
N ARG A 154 -31.35 16.94 -6.87
CA ARG A 154 -32.65 16.79 -6.20
C ARG A 154 -33.61 17.96 -6.46
N MET A 155 -33.08 19.16 -6.69
CA MET A 155 -33.88 20.36 -6.93
C MET A 155 -34.26 20.55 -8.41
N MET A 156 -33.72 19.74 -9.33
CA MET A 156 -33.97 19.88 -10.76
C MET A 156 -35.30 19.24 -11.17
N ALA A 157 -36.04 19.93 -12.06
CA ALA A 157 -37.24 19.37 -12.67
C ALA A 157 -36.90 18.19 -13.58
N GLY A 158 -37.57 17.05 -13.38
CA GLY A 158 -37.35 15.81 -14.14
C GLY A 158 -36.39 14.81 -13.47
N VAL A 159 -35.91 15.09 -12.26
CA VAL A 159 -35.18 14.12 -11.43
C VAL A 159 -36.14 13.49 -10.44
N GLU A 160 -36.24 12.15 -10.46
CA GLU A 160 -37.04 11.35 -9.54
C GLU A 160 -36.14 10.64 -8.53
N GLU A 161 -36.70 10.19 -7.39
CA GLU A 161 -35.93 9.43 -6.39
C GLU A 161 -35.36 8.12 -6.98
N GLU A 162 -36.04 7.53 -7.97
CA GLU A 162 -35.60 6.30 -8.64
C GLU A 162 -34.28 6.47 -9.42
N HIS A 163 -33.90 7.70 -9.77
CA HIS A 163 -32.64 7.98 -10.45
C HIS A 163 -31.42 7.88 -9.52
N PHE A 164 -31.61 7.92 -8.20
CA PHE A 164 -30.53 7.79 -7.20
C PHE A 164 -30.15 6.33 -6.96
N LYS A 165 -29.66 5.68 -8.03
CA LYS A 165 -29.24 4.27 -8.00
C LYS A 165 -27.73 4.16 -7.95
N ASP A 166 -27.22 3.29 -7.09
CA ASP A 166 -25.83 2.82 -7.16
C ASP A 166 -25.69 1.78 -8.28
N LEU A 167 -24.89 2.11 -9.30
CA LEU A 167 -24.64 1.27 -10.47
C LEU A 167 -23.68 0.11 -10.18
N GLU A 168 -22.94 0.19 -9.07
CA GLU A 168 -22.05 -0.87 -8.58
C GLU A 168 -22.55 -1.48 -7.27
N ALA A 169 -23.85 -1.35 -7.00
CA ALA A 169 -24.50 -2.02 -5.88
C ALA A 169 -24.29 -3.54 -5.98
N ARG A 170 -23.81 -4.14 -4.89
CA ARG A 170 -23.66 -5.59 -4.79
C ARG A 170 -24.98 -6.20 -4.36
N GLU A 171 -25.40 -7.28 -5.03
CA GLU A 171 -26.72 -7.89 -4.84
C GLU A 171 -26.93 -8.34 -3.39
N HIS A 172 -25.96 -9.02 -2.78
CA HIS A 172 -26.05 -9.46 -1.39
C HIS A 172 -26.28 -8.31 -0.40
N MET A 173 -25.64 -7.16 -0.63
CA MET A 173 -25.78 -5.99 0.22
C MET A 173 -27.12 -5.27 -0.02
N ALA A 174 -27.57 -5.20 -1.28
CA ALA A 174 -28.86 -4.62 -1.61
C ALA A 174 -30.02 -5.39 -0.95
N GLU A 175 -29.99 -6.72 -1.05
CA GLU A 175 -30.97 -7.62 -0.41
C GLU A 175 -30.93 -7.50 1.11
N PHE A 176 -29.74 -7.42 1.72
CA PHE A 176 -29.60 -7.22 3.16
C PHE A 176 -30.21 -5.89 3.63
N LEU A 177 -29.96 -4.79 2.92
CA LEU A 177 -30.51 -3.47 3.26
C LEU A 177 -32.03 -3.42 3.07
N LEU A 178 -32.57 -4.09 2.06
CA LEU A 178 -34.02 -4.26 1.87
C LEU A 178 -34.63 -5.09 3.01
N GLY A 179 -34.00 -6.21 3.37
CA GLY A 179 -34.40 -7.04 4.52
C GLY A 179 -34.47 -6.23 5.81
N LYS A 180 -33.47 -5.37 6.08
CA LYS A 180 -33.48 -4.47 7.24
C LYS A 180 -34.62 -3.44 7.21
N ARG A 181 -34.98 -2.91 6.03
CA ARG A 181 -36.12 -2.00 5.88
C ARG A 181 -37.44 -2.68 6.20
N PHE A 182 -37.67 -3.87 5.67
CA PHE A 182 -38.88 -4.65 5.97
C PHE A 182 -38.94 -5.09 7.43
N TYR A 183 -37.80 -5.49 8.01
CA TYR A 183 -37.67 -5.81 9.42
C TYR A 183 -38.05 -4.63 10.31
N SER A 184 -37.59 -3.42 9.96
CA SER A 184 -37.91 -2.19 10.71
C SER A 184 -39.37 -1.76 10.59
N ASN A 185 -40.08 -2.26 9.57
CA ASN A 185 -41.50 -2.01 9.33
C ASN A 185 -42.39 -3.16 9.84
N ASP A 186 -41.86 -4.08 10.65
CA ASP A 186 -42.55 -5.27 11.19
C ASP A 186 -43.08 -6.25 10.10
N LEU A 187 -42.56 -6.16 8.87
CA LEU A 187 -42.91 -7.04 7.76
C LEU A 187 -41.96 -8.25 7.72
N PHE A 188 -42.09 -9.13 8.73
CA PHE A 188 -41.13 -10.22 8.97
C PHE A 188 -41.06 -11.29 7.87
N GLU A 189 -42.14 -11.50 7.11
CA GLU A 189 -42.14 -12.46 5.99
C GLU A 189 -41.24 -12.00 4.85
N GLN A 190 -41.45 -10.77 4.38
CA GLN A 190 -40.62 -10.14 3.35
C GLN A 190 -39.18 -9.96 3.84
N ALA A 191 -39.00 -9.58 5.13
CA ALA A 191 -37.68 -9.49 5.72
C ALA A 191 -36.94 -10.83 5.66
N ALA A 192 -37.59 -11.94 6.04
CA ALA A 192 -36.98 -13.27 5.98
C ALA A 192 -36.60 -13.66 4.55
N GLU A 193 -37.48 -13.45 3.56
CA GLU A 193 -37.19 -13.74 2.15
C GLU A 193 -35.94 -12.98 1.65
N HIS A 194 -35.87 -11.68 1.92
CA HIS A 194 -34.73 -10.85 1.53
C HIS A 194 -33.45 -11.22 2.27
N PHE A 195 -33.51 -11.58 3.56
CA PHE A 195 -32.33 -12.03 4.30
C PHE A 195 -31.83 -13.41 3.83
N GLU A 196 -32.70 -14.34 3.48
CA GLU A 196 -32.29 -15.63 2.89
C GLU A 196 -31.60 -15.42 1.54
N GLN A 197 -32.16 -14.55 0.70
CA GLN A 197 -31.54 -14.18 -0.57
C GLN A 197 -30.18 -13.52 -0.35
N ALA A 198 -30.08 -12.60 0.62
CA ALA A 198 -28.83 -11.94 0.97
C ALA A 198 -27.74 -12.95 1.41
N VAL A 199 -28.09 -13.97 2.22
CA VAL A 199 -27.15 -15.03 2.63
C VAL A 199 -26.71 -15.86 1.43
N SER A 200 -27.64 -16.25 0.55
CA SER A 200 -27.32 -17.00 -0.67
C SER A 200 -26.35 -16.22 -1.56
N GLU A 201 -26.66 -14.96 -1.85
CA GLU A 201 -25.80 -14.10 -2.69
C GLU A 201 -24.47 -13.77 -2.01
N TYR A 202 -24.43 -13.66 -0.68
CA TYR A 202 -23.18 -13.47 0.06
C TYR A 202 -22.21 -14.64 -0.18
N PHE A 203 -22.68 -15.89 -0.10
CA PHE A 203 -21.82 -17.05 -0.33
C PHE A 203 -21.32 -17.11 -1.78
N THR A 204 -22.17 -16.77 -2.76
CA THR A 204 -21.76 -16.63 -4.15
C THR A 204 -20.66 -15.57 -4.28
N ALA A 205 -20.91 -14.34 -3.80
CA ALA A 205 -19.96 -13.24 -3.87
C ALA A 205 -18.64 -13.52 -3.13
N ASN A 206 -18.71 -14.23 -1.99
CA ASN A 206 -17.55 -14.70 -1.24
C ASN A 206 -16.73 -15.70 -2.05
N GLN A 207 -17.37 -16.66 -2.71
CA GLN A 207 -16.67 -17.61 -3.57
C GLN A 207 -15.99 -16.90 -4.76
N GLU A 208 -16.68 -15.94 -5.38
CA GLU A 208 -16.14 -15.13 -6.48
C GLU A 208 -14.94 -14.29 -6.05
N CYS A 209 -15.01 -13.63 -4.90
CA CYS A 209 -13.90 -12.87 -4.33
C CYS A 209 -12.68 -13.78 -4.07
N ARG A 210 -12.92 -14.93 -3.44
CA ARG A 210 -11.86 -15.86 -3.02
C ARG A 210 -11.11 -16.49 -4.20
N VAL A 211 -11.77 -16.74 -5.33
CA VAL A 211 -11.06 -17.23 -6.53
C VAL A 211 -10.25 -16.12 -7.22
N LEU A 212 -10.66 -14.86 -7.12
CA LEU A 212 -9.90 -13.74 -7.68
C LEU A 212 -8.59 -13.48 -6.91
N CYS A 213 -8.52 -13.88 -5.65
CA CYS A 213 -7.29 -13.83 -4.85
C CYS A 213 -6.13 -14.70 -5.37
N GLU A 214 -6.40 -15.71 -6.21
CA GLU A 214 -5.39 -16.57 -6.84
C GLU A 214 -4.71 -15.87 -8.04
N GLY A 215 -4.59 -14.53 -7.97
CA GLY A 215 -4.04 -13.64 -8.98
C GLY A 215 -2.52 -13.70 -9.08
N ALA A 216 -1.93 -12.79 -9.86
CA ALA A 216 -0.49 -12.60 -9.83
C ALA A 216 -0.04 -12.20 -8.42
N TYR A 217 1.15 -12.66 -8.02
CA TYR A 217 1.79 -12.20 -6.79
C TYR A 217 1.99 -10.69 -6.87
N ASN A 218 1.56 -9.94 -5.85
CA ASN A 218 1.87 -8.53 -5.79
C ASN A 218 3.18 -8.36 -5.03
N TYR A 219 4.22 -7.93 -5.72
CA TYR A 219 5.49 -7.60 -5.08
C TYR A 219 5.31 -6.26 -4.37
N ASP A 220 4.75 -6.28 -3.16
CA ASP A 220 4.68 -5.09 -2.32
C ASP A 220 6.12 -4.65 -1.98
N GLY A 221 6.66 -3.70 -2.73
CA GLY A 221 7.82 -2.88 -2.37
C GLY A 221 9.20 -3.55 -2.26
N TYR A 222 9.33 -4.87 -2.39
CA TYR A 222 10.62 -5.54 -2.28
C TYR A 222 11.35 -5.64 -3.64
N ASN A 223 12.37 -4.79 -3.80
CA ASN A 223 13.32 -4.86 -4.91
C ASN A 223 13.93 -6.26 -5.06
N TYR A 224 13.82 -6.78 -6.27
CA TYR A 224 14.03 -8.16 -6.72
C TYR A 224 15.49 -8.67 -6.71
N MET A 225 16.36 -8.23 -5.80
CA MET A 225 17.80 -8.60 -5.84
C MET A 225 18.33 -9.41 -4.65
N GLU A 226 17.53 -9.66 -3.59
CA GLU A 226 17.93 -10.53 -2.46
C GLU A 226 16.87 -11.60 -2.14
N TYR A 227 15.97 -11.90 -3.07
CA TYR A 227 15.01 -12.98 -2.89
C TYR A 227 15.66 -14.35 -3.17
N SER A 228 16.32 -14.92 -2.16
CA SER A 228 16.80 -16.30 -2.18
C SER A 228 15.82 -17.21 -1.43
N ALA A 229 14.56 -17.25 -1.87
CA ALA A 229 13.61 -18.20 -1.33
C ALA A 229 13.84 -19.59 -1.95
N ASP A 230 13.85 -20.62 -1.12
CA ASP A 230 13.74 -21.99 -1.63
C ASP A 230 12.35 -22.26 -2.24
N LEU A 231 12.16 -23.45 -2.82
CA LEU A 231 10.89 -23.85 -3.44
C LEU A 231 9.70 -23.67 -2.49
N PHE A 232 9.87 -24.02 -1.22
CA PHE A 232 8.78 -23.97 -0.24
C PHE A 232 8.55 -22.55 0.22
N GLN A 233 9.59 -21.76 0.50
CA GLN A 233 9.44 -20.35 0.83
C GLN A 233 8.72 -19.58 -0.30
N THR A 234 9.07 -19.86 -1.56
CA THR A 234 8.43 -19.20 -2.72
C THR A 234 6.95 -19.57 -2.87
N ILE A 235 6.64 -20.86 -2.76
CA ILE A 235 5.28 -21.35 -2.98
C ILE A 235 4.40 -21.06 -1.76
N THR A 236 4.87 -21.35 -0.55
CA THR A 236 4.04 -21.37 0.66
C THR A 236 4.15 -20.11 1.49
N ALA A 237 5.37 -19.63 1.78
CA ALA A 237 5.57 -18.46 2.65
C ALA A 237 5.16 -17.17 1.95
N ASP A 238 5.42 -17.04 0.65
CA ASP A 238 5.12 -15.81 -0.07
C ASP A 238 3.77 -15.85 -0.75
N HIS A 239 3.68 -16.59 -1.87
CA HIS A 239 2.51 -16.48 -2.73
C HIS A 239 1.25 -17.03 -2.06
N TYR A 240 1.34 -18.21 -1.44
CA TYR A 240 0.17 -18.81 -0.79
C TYR A 240 -0.29 -18.02 0.43
N MET A 241 0.60 -17.44 1.25
CA MET A 241 0.19 -16.55 2.34
C MET A 241 -0.51 -15.29 1.83
N GLN A 242 -0.04 -14.67 0.73
CA GLN A 242 -0.75 -13.56 0.11
C GLN A 242 -2.17 -13.97 -0.34
N VAL A 243 -2.29 -15.15 -0.96
CA VAL A 243 -3.59 -15.68 -1.41
C VAL A 243 -4.51 -15.91 -0.22
N LEU A 244 -4.03 -16.52 0.88
CA LEU A 244 -4.82 -16.75 2.08
C LEU A 244 -5.25 -15.43 2.74
N SER A 245 -4.32 -14.48 2.87
CA SER A 245 -4.61 -13.15 3.44
C SER A 245 -5.68 -12.42 2.61
N CYS A 246 -5.58 -12.45 1.29
CA CYS A 246 -6.61 -11.92 0.39
C CYS A 246 -7.96 -12.64 0.56
N LYS A 247 -7.96 -13.97 0.64
CA LYS A 247 -9.17 -14.79 0.82
C LYS A 247 -9.89 -14.48 2.14
N GLN A 248 -9.15 -14.18 3.20
CA GLN A 248 -9.70 -13.73 4.48
C GLN A 248 -10.24 -12.29 4.38
N ARG A 249 -9.53 -11.39 3.69
CA ARG A 249 -9.98 -10.01 3.46
C ARG A 249 -11.30 -9.90 2.68
N CYS A 250 -11.70 -10.93 1.93
CA CYS A 250 -13.01 -10.98 1.26
C CYS A 250 -14.19 -10.77 2.22
N ALA A 251 -14.09 -11.24 3.48
CA ALA A 251 -15.15 -11.03 4.48
C ALA A 251 -15.36 -9.52 4.77
N LEU A 252 -14.26 -8.76 4.93
CA LEU A 252 -14.31 -7.30 5.08
C LEU A 252 -14.82 -6.62 3.81
N GLU A 253 -14.28 -7.01 2.65
CA GLU A 253 -14.67 -6.38 1.38
C GLU A 253 -16.18 -6.52 1.15
N LEU A 254 -16.76 -7.69 1.43
CA LEU A 254 -18.19 -7.95 1.26
C LEU A 254 -19.07 -7.29 2.32
N ALA A 255 -18.52 -7.02 3.50
CA ALA A 255 -19.19 -6.29 4.58
C ALA A 255 -19.13 -4.76 4.40
N SER A 256 -18.26 -4.24 3.54
CA SER A 256 -18.16 -2.80 3.23
C SER A 256 -19.29 -2.33 2.31
N TYR A 257 -20.13 -1.43 2.82
CA TYR A 257 -21.12 -0.67 2.03
C TYR A 257 -20.71 0.79 1.80
N THR A 258 -20.03 1.39 2.78
CA THR A 258 -19.44 2.74 2.74
C THR A 258 -18.02 2.66 3.33
N ASP A 259 -17.44 3.76 3.81
CA ASP A 259 -16.11 3.79 4.44
C ASP A 259 -15.96 2.88 5.67
N GLN A 260 -17.08 2.55 6.33
CA GLN A 260 -17.08 1.63 7.48
C GLN A 260 -17.70 0.27 7.10
N PRO A 261 -16.99 -0.85 7.33
CA PRO A 261 -17.55 -2.18 7.15
C PRO A 261 -18.59 -2.48 8.24
N PHE A 262 -19.61 -3.25 7.91
CA PHE A 262 -20.54 -3.77 8.90
C PHE A 262 -19.83 -4.78 9.80
N ASP A 263 -19.84 -4.51 11.10
CA ASP A 263 -19.40 -5.46 12.12
C ASP A 263 -20.27 -6.72 12.09
N ASP A 264 -19.63 -7.90 12.17
CA ASP A 264 -20.28 -9.21 12.20
C ASP A 264 -21.36 -9.37 11.12
N PHE A 265 -21.05 -8.93 9.89
CA PHE A 265 -21.99 -8.91 8.79
C PHE A 265 -22.68 -10.25 8.57
N LEU A 266 -21.94 -11.35 8.39
CA LEU A 266 -22.54 -12.68 8.19
C LEU A 266 -23.35 -13.18 9.41
N PRO A 267 -22.83 -13.16 10.65
CA PRO A 267 -23.62 -13.50 11.84
C PRO A 267 -24.92 -12.68 11.95
N SER A 268 -24.89 -11.38 11.62
CA SER A 268 -26.05 -10.51 11.75
C SER A 268 -27.25 -10.97 10.91
N HIS A 269 -27.04 -11.61 9.77
CA HIS A 269 -28.12 -12.18 8.95
C HIS A 269 -28.92 -13.22 9.74
N PHE A 270 -28.22 -14.13 10.43
CA PHE A 270 -28.86 -15.17 11.23
C PHE A 270 -29.55 -14.61 12.47
N ASN A 271 -29.06 -13.51 13.03
CA ASN A 271 -29.75 -12.80 14.10
C ASN A 271 -31.07 -12.16 13.62
N TYR A 272 -31.11 -11.55 12.43
CA TYR A 272 -32.36 -11.04 11.88
C TYR A 272 -33.31 -12.17 11.44
N LEU A 273 -32.78 -13.24 10.84
CA LEU A 273 -33.57 -14.38 10.38
C LEU A 273 -34.24 -15.12 11.54
N GLN A 274 -33.52 -15.40 12.64
CA GLN A 274 -34.12 -16.11 13.79
C GLN A 274 -35.34 -15.34 14.34
N PHE A 275 -35.23 -14.01 14.45
CA PHE A 275 -36.33 -13.19 14.95
C PHE A 275 -37.47 -13.09 13.94
N SER A 276 -37.15 -12.97 12.65
CA SER A 276 -38.16 -12.91 11.59
C SER A 276 -38.97 -14.20 11.51
N TYR A 277 -38.33 -15.36 11.65
CA TYR A 277 -39.01 -16.66 11.71
C TYR A 277 -39.81 -16.85 13.00
N TYR A 278 -39.29 -16.38 14.12
CA TYR A 278 -39.99 -16.42 15.40
C TYR A 278 -41.33 -15.66 15.37
N ASN A 279 -41.36 -14.43 14.85
CA ASN A 279 -42.59 -13.64 14.73
C ASN A 279 -43.61 -14.23 13.74
N ARG A 280 -43.22 -15.26 12.99
CA ARG A 280 -44.07 -16.04 12.09
C ARG A 280 -44.43 -17.41 12.66
N GLU A 281 -44.15 -17.66 13.94
CA GLU A 281 -44.33 -18.94 14.64
C GLU A 281 -43.59 -20.11 13.97
N ASN A 282 -42.58 -19.80 13.15
CA ASN A 282 -41.79 -20.80 12.46
C ASN A 282 -40.57 -21.19 13.30
N TYR A 283 -40.83 -21.89 14.40
CA TYR A 283 -39.81 -22.24 15.38
C TYR A 283 -38.71 -23.16 14.83
N GLN A 284 -39.00 -23.98 13.83
CA GLN A 284 -38.01 -24.88 13.23
C GLN A 284 -36.86 -24.09 12.56
N GLN A 285 -37.20 -23.12 11.71
CA GLN A 285 -36.23 -22.26 11.04
C GLN A 285 -35.59 -21.27 12.02
N ALA A 286 -36.34 -20.80 13.03
CA ALA A 286 -35.78 -19.95 14.08
C ALA A 286 -34.68 -20.68 14.88
N ILE A 287 -34.90 -21.95 15.25
CA ILE A 287 -33.89 -22.80 15.91
C ILE A 287 -32.67 -23.03 15.03
N GLU A 288 -32.86 -23.33 13.74
CA GLU A 288 -31.75 -23.50 12.79
C GLU A 288 -30.88 -22.22 12.72
N CYS A 289 -31.50 -21.05 12.60
CA CYS A 289 -30.80 -19.76 12.53
C CYS A 289 -30.10 -19.42 13.86
N ALA A 290 -30.76 -19.63 15.00
CA ALA A 290 -30.18 -19.40 16.32
C ALA A 290 -28.96 -20.31 16.57
N LYS A 291 -29.06 -21.60 16.24
CA LYS A 291 -27.93 -22.54 16.29
C LYS A 291 -26.79 -22.13 15.34
N THR A 292 -27.13 -21.58 14.18
CA THR A 292 -26.15 -21.09 13.20
C THR A 292 -25.42 -19.85 13.70
N PHE A 293 -26.12 -18.91 14.35
CA PHE A 293 -25.50 -17.75 14.99
C PHE A 293 -24.53 -18.15 16.10
N LEU A 294 -24.93 -19.11 16.95
CA LEU A 294 -24.12 -19.63 18.05
C LEU A 294 -22.85 -20.38 17.58
N LEU A 295 -22.71 -20.71 16.29
CA LEU A 295 -21.43 -21.21 15.75
C LEU A 295 -20.35 -20.12 15.72
N PHE A 296 -20.74 -18.85 15.56
CA PHE A 296 -19.82 -17.71 15.57
C PHE A 296 -19.58 -17.22 16.99
N HIS A 297 -20.66 -17.04 17.75
CA HIS A 297 -20.63 -16.50 19.11
C HIS A 297 -21.23 -17.50 20.09
N PRO A 298 -20.47 -18.52 20.54
CA PRO A 298 -20.97 -19.58 21.42
C PRO A 298 -21.34 -19.07 22.82
N ASP A 299 -20.79 -17.93 23.22
CA ASP A 299 -21.01 -17.32 24.54
C ASP A 299 -22.11 -16.25 24.57
N ASP A 300 -22.86 -16.07 23.47
CA ASP A 300 -23.96 -15.11 23.41
C ASP A 300 -25.17 -15.59 24.25
N GLU A 301 -25.34 -15.00 25.43
CA GLU A 301 -26.39 -15.37 26.37
C GLU A 301 -27.80 -15.07 25.83
N VAL A 302 -27.97 -13.98 25.08
CA VAL A 302 -29.28 -13.60 24.51
C VAL A 302 -29.74 -14.64 23.49
N MET A 303 -28.83 -15.10 22.64
CA MET A 303 -29.14 -16.11 21.64
C MET A 303 -29.36 -17.49 22.27
N LYS A 304 -28.66 -17.84 23.35
CA LYS A 304 -28.93 -19.06 24.13
C LYS A 304 -30.32 -19.05 24.73
N ASP A 305 -30.75 -17.94 25.32
CA ASP A 305 -32.09 -17.77 25.88
C ASP A 305 -33.16 -17.88 24.79
N ASN A 306 -32.95 -17.22 23.65
CA ASN A 306 -33.84 -17.33 22.48
C ASN A 306 -33.95 -18.78 21.99
N LEU A 307 -32.82 -19.48 21.89
CA LEU A 307 -32.79 -20.88 21.46
C LEU A 307 -33.55 -21.79 22.44
N ALA A 308 -33.37 -21.59 23.75
CA ALA A 308 -34.09 -22.35 24.78
C ALA A 308 -35.60 -22.10 24.68
N TYR A 309 -36.00 -20.84 24.48
CA TYR A 309 -37.40 -20.49 24.30
C TYR A 309 -38.01 -21.13 23.04
N TYR A 310 -37.34 -21.04 21.88
CA TYR A 310 -37.83 -21.67 20.64
C TYR A 310 -37.89 -23.19 20.75
N SER A 311 -36.92 -23.80 21.43
CA SER A 311 -36.86 -25.26 21.65
C SER A 311 -38.01 -25.73 22.54
N ALA A 312 -38.34 -24.99 23.60
CA ALA A 312 -39.50 -25.27 24.44
C ALA A 312 -40.83 -25.16 23.67
N MET A 313 -40.97 -24.17 22.78
CA MET A 313 -42.18 -23.97 21.98
C MET A 313 -42.39 -25.05 20.90
N LEU A 314 -41.32 -25.55 20.27
CA LEU A 314 -41.39 -26.62 19.26
C LEU A 314 -41.47 -28.02 19.88
N GLY A 315 -40.88 -28.19 21.07
CA GLY A 315 -40.64 -29.45 21.76
C GLY A 315 -39.17 -29.89 21.65
N GLU A 316 -38.55 -30.17 22.80
CA GLU A 316 -37.12 -30.48 22.94
C GLU A 316 -36.63 -31.60 22.01
N ASP A 317 -37.41 -32.69 21.89
CA ASP A 317 -37.03 -33.83 21.04
C ASP A 317 -36.91 -33.44 19.55
N LYS A 318 -37.81 -32.56 19.07
CA LYS A 318 -37.75 -32.04 17.70
C LYS A 318 -36.62 -31.03 17.55
N ALA A 319 -36.47 -30.13 18.52
CA ALA A 319 -35.43 -29.11 18.52
C ALA A 319 -34.01 -29.71 18.44
N GLN A 320 -33.77 -30.85 19.12
CA GLN A 320 -32.48 -31.55 19.07
C GLN A 320 -32.12 -32.08 17.68
N THR A 321 -33.10 -32.47 16.86
CA THR A 321 -32.86 -32.97 15.50
C THR A 321 -32.44 -31.87 14.52
N ILE A 322 -32.71 -30.61 14.83
CA ILE A 322 -32.35 -29.47 13.97
C ILE A 322 -30.88 -29.11 14.18
N SER A 323 -30.08 -29.20 13.13
CA SER A 323 -28.67 -28.77 13.14
C SER A 323 -28.52 -27.34 12.63
N ALA A 324 -27.41 -26.69 12.97
CA ALA A 324 -27.01 -25.45 12.30
C ALA A 324 -26.77 -25.69 10.79
N ARG A 325 -26.80 -24.62 9.99
CA ARG A 325 -26.61 -24.70 8.54
C ARG A 325 -25.23 -25.26 8.19
N GLN A 326 -25.23 -26.30 7.36
CA GLN A 326 -24.01 -27.00 6.96
C GLN A 326 -23.02 -26.10 6.21
N ALA A 327 -23.51 -25.24 5.30
CA ALA A 327 -22.66 -24.31 4.55
C ALA A 327 -21.90 -23.33 5.46
N VAL A 328 -22.52 -22.87 6.54
CA VAL A 328 -21.89 -21.97 7.51
C VAL A 328 -20.85 -22.72 8.35
N LYS A 329 -21.16 -23.96 8.75
CA LYS A 329 -20.21 -24.81 9.47
C LYS A 329 -18.94 -25.05 8.64
N GLU A 330 -19.09 -25.37 7.35
CA GLU A 330 -17.98 -25.56 6.42
C GLU A 330 -17.17 -24.27 6.24
N TYR A 331 -17.85 -23.12 6.10
CA TYR A 331 -17.19 -21.81 6.02
C TYR A 331 -16.36 -21.49 7.26
N ILE A 332 -16.89 -21.71 8.47
CA ILE A 332 -16.18 -21.48 9.73
C ILE A 332 -14.97 -22.40 9.83
N GLN A 333 -15.13 -23.69 9.53
CA GLN A 333 -14.03 -24.66 9.56
C GLN A 333 -12.91 -24.28 8.58
N GLN A 334 -13.26 -23.89 7.35
CA GLN A 334 -12.30 -23.42 6.37
C GLN A 334 -11.59 -22.15 6.85
N SER A 335 -12.34 -21.17 7.36
CA SER A 335 -11.80 -19.89 7.78
C SER A 335 -10.85 -20.03 8.98
N ILE A 336 -11.20 -20.85 9.98
CA ILE A 336 -10.33 -21.15 11.13
C ILE A 336 -9.02 -21.77 10.65
N LEU A 337 -9.06 -22.80 9.79
CA LEU A 337 -7.85 -23.45 9.30
C LEU A 337 -6.96 -22.49 8.50
N GLU A 338 -7.55 -21.61 7.70
CA GLU A 338 -6.80 -20.59 6.96
C GLU A 338 -6.12 -19.58 7.89
N LYS A 339 -6.80 -19.18 8.98
CA LYS A 339 -6.23 -18.30 10.01
C LYS A 339 -5.13 -18.98 10.80
N GLU A 340 -5.27 -20.25 11.15
CA GLU A 340 -4.20 -21.04 11.79
C GLU A 340 -2.92 -21.01 10.94
N LEU A 341 -3.04 -21.20 9.62
CA LEU A 341 -1.91 -21.13 8.70
C LEU A 341 -1.31 -19.72 8.60
N LEU A 342 -2.14 -18.67 8.58
CA LEU A 342 -1.69 -17.28 8.55
C LEU A 342 -0.98 -16.88 9.84
N TYR A 343 -1.49 -17.29 11.00
CA TYR A 343 -0.84 -17.06 12.29
C TYR A 343 0.46 -17.86 12.40
N PHE A 344 0.52 -19.08 11.87
CA PHE A 344 1.77 -19.81 11.74
C PHE A 344 2.77 -19.05 10.86
N GLY A 345 2.31 -18.50 9.73
CA GLY A 345 3.14 -17.66 8.85
C GLY A 345 3.68 -16.41 9.55
N TYR A 346 2.89 -15.79 10.43
CA TYR A 346 3.34 -14.70 11.28
C TYR A 346 4.46 -15.13 12.23
N GLU A 347 4.29 -16.24 12.96
CA GLU A 347 5.28 -16.69 13.93
C GLU A 347 6.57 -17.23 13.29
N ALA A 348 6.45 -17.95 12.18
CA ALA A 348 7.57 -18.61 11.52
C ALA A 348 8.33 -17.66 10.58
N PHE A 349 7.63 -16.76 9.89
CA PHE A 349 8.20 -15.93 8.81
C PHE A 349 8.01 -14.42 9.02
N GLY A 350 7.35 -13.99 10.10
CA GLY A 350 7.13 -12.56 10.38
C GLY A 350 6.11 -11.89 9.46
N ILE A 351 5.31 -12.66 8.72
CA ILE A 351 4.33 -12.13 7.77
C ILE A 351 3.14 -11.56 8.54
N THR A 352 2.89 -10.26 8.41
CA THR A 352 1.81 -9.58 9.13
C THR A 352 0.44 -10.02 8.62
N PHE A 353 -0.43 -10.44 9.53
CA PHE A 353 -1.83 -10.74 9.27
C PHE A 353 -2.70 -10.02 10.30
N VAL A 354 -3.78 -9.38 9.81
CA VAL A 354 -4.80 -8.73 10.64
C VAL A 354 -6.08 -9.49 10.43
N ASP A 355 -6.62 -10.05 11.51
CA ASP A 355 -7.86 -10.83 11.46
C ASP A 355 -9.05 -9.91 11.15
N PRO A 356 -9.78 -10.17 10.06
CA PRO A 356 -10.98 -9.42 9.72
C PRO A 356 -12.17 -9.69 10.65
N ASP A 357 -12.21 -10.86 11.30
CA ASP A 357 -13.39 -11.31 12.04
C ASP A 357 -13.20 -11.22 13.55
N LYS A 358 -14.25 -10.81 14.25
CA LYS A 358 -14.28 -10.75 15.72
C LYS A 358 -14.63 -12.08 16.39
N TRP A 359 -15.25 -13.00 15.64
CA TRP A 359 -15.71 -14.30 16.13
C TRP A 359 -14.61 -15.37 16.13
N THR A 360 -13.40 -15.08 15.66
CA THR A 360 -12.28 -16.04 15.71
C THR A 360 -12.01 -16.43 17.17
N PRO A 361 -12.02 -17.74 17.52
CA PRO A 361 -11.74 -18.16 18.88
C PRO A 361 -10.34 -17.73 19.32
N GLU A 362 -10.21 -17.28 20.57
CA GLU A 362 -8.94 -16.74 21.07
C GLU A 362 -7.81 -17.80 21.07
N GLU A 363 -8.14 -19.09 21.14
CA GLU A 363 -7.17 -20.18 21.13
C GLU A 363 -6.42 -20.31 19.81
N ILE A 364 -7.04 -19.89 18.70
CA ILE A 364 -6.46 -19.94 17.36
C ILE A 364 -5.32 -18.93 17.23
N MET A 365 -5.41 -17.81 17.94
CA MET A 365 -4.35 -16.81 17.95
C MET A 365 -3.22 -17.23 18.89
N PRO A 366 -1.96 -17.26 18.42
CA PRO A 366 -0.83 -17.61 19.27
C PRO A 366 -0.70 -16.68 20.48
N LYS A 367 -0.36 -17.24 21.64
CA LYS A 367 -0.26 -16.49 22.91
C LYS A 367 0.64 -15.26 22.79
N LYS A 368 1.81 -15.41 22.17
CA LYS A 368 2.76 -14.30 21.95
C LYS A 368 2.13 -13.15 21.17
N LEU A 369 1.33 -13.46 20.15
CA LEU A 369 0.66 -12.45 19.33
C LEU A 369 -0.48 -11.78 20.09
N ARG A 370 -1.28 -12.55 20.83
CA ARG A 370 -2.34 -12.01 21.70
C ARG A 370 -1.77 -11.07 22.77
N ASP A 371 -0.69 -11.46 23.42
CA ASP A 371 -0.02 -10.64 24.44
C ASP A 371 0.55 -9.35 23.82
N LYS A 372 1.14 -9.46 22.62
CA LYS A 372 1.62 -8.31 21.85
C LYS A 372 0.49 -7.37 21.45
N GLN A 373 -0.60 -7.87 20.86
CA GLN A 373 -1.75 -7.05 20.51
C GLN A 373 -2.40 -6.38 21.74
N LYS A 374 -2.44 -7.09 22.87
CA LYS A 374 -2.91 -6.52 24.13
C LYS A 374 -1.99 -5.40 24.62
N ALA A 375 -0.68 -5.60 24.61
CA ALA A 375 0.30 -4.59 24.98
C ALA A 375 0.25 -3.37 24.03
N ASP A 376 0.10 -3.61 22.73
CA ASP A 376 -0.04 -2.56 21.71
C ASP A 376 -1.35 -1.77 21.93
N ARG A 377 -2.46 -2.45 22.26
CA ARG A 377 -3.75 -1.81 22.58
C ARG A 377 -3.70 -1.01 23.88
N GLU A 378 -3.06 -1.53 24.92
CA GLU A 378 -2.84 -0.82 26.18
C GLU A 378 -1.95 0.40 25.97
N THR A 379 -0.91 0.27 25.13
CA THR A 379 -0.03 1.38 24.75
C THR A 379 -0.80 2.44 23.95
N ALA A 380 -1.61 2.03 22.97
CA ALA A 380 -2.45 2.94 22.20
C ALA A 380 -3.51 3.65 23.07
N ALA A 381 -4.11 2.94 24.03
CA ALA A 381 -5.02 3.53 25.00
C ALA A 381 -4.31 4.55 25.89
N ARG A 382 -3.11 4.24 26.38
CA ARG A 382 -2.29 5.17 27.15
C ARG A 382 -1.91 6.42 26.34
N ILE A 383 -1.47 6.24 25.09
CA ILE A 383 -1.17 7.35 24.17
C ILE A 383 -2.43 8.21 23.95
N THR A 384 -3.58 7.59 23.74
CA THR A 384 -4.85 8.30 23.54
C THR A 384 -5.25 9.11 24.79
N GLU A 385 -5.06 8.53 25.98
CA GLU A 385 -5.29 9.21 27.26
C GLU A 385 -4.31 10.37 27.48
N GLU A 386 -3.01 10.18 27.20
CA GLU A 386 -1.99 11.22 27.24
C GLU A 386 -2.31 12.37 26.29
N ILE A 387 -2.72 12.08 25.05
CA ILE A 387 -3.19 13.07 24.08
C ILE A 387 -4.44 13.80 24.62
N GLY A 388 -5.40 13.08 25.19
CA GLY A 388 -6.60 13.67 25.77
C GLY A 388 -6.31 14.60 26.96
N ASN A 389 -5.35 14.23 27.80
CA ASN A 389 -4.89 15.05 28.92
C ASN A 389 -4.12 16.28 28.45
N LEU A 390 -3.24 16.12 27.45
CA LEU A 390 -2.52 17.22 26.82
C LEU A 390 -3.48 18.21 26.16
N MET A 391 -4.51 17.72 25.47
CA MET A 391 -5.55 18.57 24.86
C MET A 391 -6.29 19.40 25.91
N LYS A 392 -6.63 18.82 27.07
CA LYS A 392 -7.23 19.56 28.19
C LYS A 392 -6.27 20.59 28.79
N GLU A 393 -4.99 20.26 28.92
CA GLU A 393 -3.97 21.20 29.40
C GLU A 393 -3.79 22.38 28.43
N ILE A 394 -3.80 22.11 27.12
CA ILE A 394 -3.81 23.15 26.08
C ILE A 394 -5.06 24.02 26.18
N GLU A 395 -6.25 23.43 26.37
CA GLU A 395 -7.49 24.19 26.58
C GLU A 395 -7.40 25.10 27.80
N THR A 396 -6.90 24.60 28.93
CA THR A 396 -6.72 25.41 30.15
C THR A 396 -5.69 26.52 29.94
N LEU A 397 -4.58 26.26 29.25
CA LEU A 397 -3.57 27.29 28.95
C LEU A 397 -4.09 28.34 27.97
N VAL A 398 -4.97 27.96 27.04
CA VAL A 398 -5.65 28.89 26.13
C VAL A 398 -6.68 29.75 26.87
N GLU A 399 -7.39 29.19 27.84
CA GLU A 399 -8.32 29.93 28.70
C GLU A 399 -7.60 30.86 29.68
N GLU A 400 -6.49 30.42 30.27
CA GLU A 400 -5.62 31.26 31.09
C GLU A 400 -5.00 32.40 30.27
N LYS A 401 -4.50 32.13 29.06
CA LYS A 401 -4.02 33.18 28.15
C LYS A 401 -5.12 34.13 27.67
N LYS A 402 -6.36 33.67 27.53
CA LYS A 402 -7.51 34.56 27.25
C LYS A 402 -7.85 35.45 28.45
N LYS A 403 -7.63 34.97 29.68
CA LYS A 403 -7.77 35.74 30.92
C LYS A 403 -6.66 36.80 31.07
N ASP A 404 -5.41 36.41 30.84
CA ASP A 404 -4.24 37.31 30.85
C ASP A 404 -4.24 38.31 29.68
N SER A 405 -4.86 37.95 28.55
CA SER A 405 -5.08 38.85 27.41
C SER A 405 -6.01 40.03 27.73
N SER A 406 -6.80 39.97 28.81
CA SER A 406 -7.65 41.11 29.21
C SER A 406 -6.89 42.21 29.96
N ASP A 407 -5.70 41.91 30.50
CA ASP A 407 -4.87 42.85 31.27
C ASP A 407 -3.58 43.32 30.55
N MET A 408 -3.22 42.72 29.41
CA MET A 408 -1.99 43.04 28.65
C MET A 408 -2.16 43.98 27.43
N ALA A 409 -3.26 44.71 27.32
CA ALA A 409 -3.47 45.67 26.21
C ALA A 409 -2.67 47.00 26.33
N LYS A 410 -1.67 47.08 27.21
CA LYS A 410 -0.76 48.24 27.31
C LYS A 410 0.66 47.76 27.59
N MET A 411 1.57 48.21 26.73
CA MET A 411 3.03 48.03 26.79
C MET A 411 3.52 46.66 26.26
N VAL A 412 4.05 46.65 25.04
CA VAL A 412 5.50 46.64 24.76
C VAL A 412 5.69 46.57 23.24
N THR A 413 6.54 47.45 22.74
CA THR A 413 7.07 47.53 21.37
C THR A 413 7.85 46.27 20.96
N PRO A 414 7.84 45.83 19.69
CA PRO A 414 8.67 44.71 19.26
C PRO A 414 10.13 45.15 19.14
N GLN A 415 11.03 44.49 19.87
CA GLN A 415 12.47 44.55 19.60
C GLN A 415 12.81 43.59 18.45
N GLU A 416 13.51 44.14 17.45
CA GLU A 416 14.14 43.42 16.35
C GLU A 416 15.35 42.58 16.84
N GLY A 417 15.62 41.48 16.12
CA GLY A 417 16.98 40.99 15.90
C GLY A 417 17.49 39.92 16.89
N GLY A 418 17.39 38.66 16.47
CA GLY A 418 18.13 37.55 17.09
C GLY A 418 18.28 36.39 16.11
N VAL A 419 19.33 36.44 15.28
CA VAL A 419 19.76 35.30 14.45
C VAL A 419 20.39 34.23 15.37
N PRO A 420 19.96 32.96 15.35
CA PRO A 420 20.60 31.91 16.13
C PRO A 420 22.06 31.71 15.70
N GLN A 421 22.96 31.57 16.68
CA GLN A 421 24.39 31.32 16.48
C GLN A 421 24.62 30.11 15.57
N VAL A 422 25.34 30.35 14.47
CA VAL A 422 25.67 29.34 13.47
C VAL A 422 26.81 28.46 13.97
N LEU A 423 26.64 27.14 13.85
CA LEU A 423 27.66 26.12 14.09
C LEU A 423 28.95 26.40 13.28
N ASP A 424 30.10 26.03 13.84
CA ASP A 424 31.43 26.25 13.25
C ASP A 424 31.52 25.82 11.76
N GLY A 425 31.84 26.76 10.88
CA GLY A 425 32.22 26.50 9.48
C GLY A 425 31.11 26.63 8.42
N VAL A 426 29.84 26.79 8.81
CA VAL A 426 28.72 27.01 7.88
C VAL A 426 28.30 28.48 7.84
N THR A 427 27.91 28.99 6.68
CA THR A 427 27.47 30.39 6.51
C THR A 427 26.04 30.44 5.97
N VAL A 428 25.18 31.23 6.62
CA VAL A 428 23.85 31.56 6.08
C VAL A 428 24.05 32.58 4.97
N SER A 429 23.91 32.15 3.72
CA SER A 429 24.14 33.02 2.56
C SER A 429 22.91 33.81 2.17
N LEU A 430 21.72 33.23 2.27
CA LEU A 430 20.45 33.94 2.09
C LEU A 430 19.43 33.49 3.14
N SER A 431 18.75 34.46 3.75
CA SER A 431 17.65 34.27 4.70
C SER A 431 16.28 34.30 4.01
N GLU A 432 15.21 34.01 4.76
CA GLU A 432 13.81 34.03 4.29
C GLU A 432 13.41 35.36 3.62
N GLN A 433 13.88 36.49 4.16
CA GLN A 433 13.62 37.83 3.63
C GLN A 433 14.29 38.04 2.27
N GLN A 434 15.48 37.47 2.08
CA GLN A 434 16.25 37.60 0.84
C GLN A 434 15.80 36.60 -0.23
N LEU A 435 15.18 35.49 0.16
CA LEU A 435 14.61 34.47 -0.73
C LEU A 435 13.13 34.70 -1.05
N ASN A 436 12.57 35.87 -0.69
CA ASN A 436 11.19 36.28 -0.97
C ASN A 436 10.14 35.21 -0.61
N GLY A 437 10.28 34.55 0.55
CA GLY A 437 9.29 33.57 1.01
C GLY A 437 9.56 33.06 2.43
N SER A 438 8.51 32.57 3.08
CA SER A 438 8.60 32.05 4.45
C SER A 438 9.28 30.69 4.51
N GLN A 439 10.00 30.43 5.60
CA GLN A 439 10.67 29.14 5.85
C GLN A 439 11.62 28.76 4.70
N ARG A 440 12.46 29.69 4.24
CA ARG A 440 13.51 29.45 3.24
C ARG A 440 14.87 29.82 3.81
N VAL A 441 15.87 28.96 3.63
CA VAL A 441 17.25 29.24 4.05
C VAL A 441 18.25 28.66 3.07
N LEU A 442 19.23 29.47 2.67
CA LEU A 442 20.36 29.03 1.86
C LEU A 442 21.63 29.01 2.71
N LEU A 443 22.21 27.82 2.86
CA LEU A 443 23.43 27.57 3.62
C LEU A 443 24.58 27.24 2.68
N ASP A 444 25.77 27.70 3.01
CA ASP A 444 27.00 27.45 2.25
C ASP A 444 28.11 26.97 3.16
N GLY A 445 28.92 26.03 2.66
CA GLY A 445 30.00 25.38 3.42
C GLY A 445 29.53 24.18 4.25
N VAL A 446 28.38 23.60 3.92
CA VAL A 446 27.74 22.53 4.70
C VAL A 446 28.52 21.21 4.66
N ILE A 447 29.19 20.95 3.53
CA ILE A 447 30.14 19.85 3.38
C ILE A 447 31.41 20.35 2.68
N SER A 448 32.52 19.68 2.95
CA SER A 448 33.81 19.99 2.32
C SER A 448 33.89 19.57 0.85
N ALA A 449 34.82 20.17 0.10
CA ALA A 449 35.05 19.83 -1.31
C ALA A 449 35.45 18.35 -1.51
N ASP A 450 36.13 17.74 -0.52
CA ASP A 450 36.47 16.32 -0.55
C ASP A 450 35.24 15.43 -0.36
N GLN A 451 34.30 15.82 0.50
CA GLN A 451 33.03 15.10 0.68
C GLN A 451 32.16 15.22 -0.57
N CYS A 452 32.09 16.38 -1.21
CA CYS A 452 31.43 16.55 -2.51
C CYS A 452 31.97 15.55 -3.55
N ARG A 453 33.30 15.46 -3.70
CA ARG A 453 33.95 14.51 -4.63
C ARG A 453 33.64 13.05 -4.29
N GLN A 454 33.62 12.69 -3.00
CA GLN A 454 33.29 11.33 -2.57
C GLN A 454 31.84 10.96 -2.87
N LEU A 455 30.89 11.87 -2.59
CA LEU A 455 29.48 11.67 -2.86
C LEU A 455 29.18 11.65 -4.36
N GLN A 456 29.82 12.53 -5.14
CA GLN A 456 29.69 12.53 -6.60
C GLN A 456 30.20 11.20 -7.20
N ARG A 457 31.35 10.70 -6.72
CA ARG A 457 31.86 9.37 -7.14
C ARG A 457 30.93 8.24 -6.74
N LEU A 458 30.35 8.30 -5.54
CA LEU A 458 29.36 7.33 -5.08
C LEU A 458 28.15 7.32 -6.00
N SER A 459 27.55 8.48 -6.28
CA SER A 459 26.42 8.60 -7.20
C SER A 459 26.78 8.09 -8.60
N ASN A 460 27.98 8.32 -9.12
CA ASN A 460 28.37 7.80 -10.44
C ASN A 460 28.71 6.30 -10.46
N ALA A 461 29.20 5.73 -9.36
CA ALA A 461 29.61 4.32 -9.30
C ALA A 461 28.47 3.38 -8.86
N ALA A 462 27.56 3.86 -8.02
CA ALA A 462 26.50 3.08 -7.38
C ALA A 462 25.12 3.27 -8.02
N ALA A 463 24.91 4.33 -8.81
CA ALA A 463 23.60 4.62 -9.35
C ALA A 463 23.31 3.82 -10.63
N LEU A 464 22.22 3.06 -10.60
CA LEU A 464 21.61 2.50 -11.80
C LEU A 464 20.70 3.57 -12.45
N LYS A 465 20.53 3.51 -13.77
CA LYS A 465 19.60 4.42 -14.48
C LYS A 465 18.18 4.25 -13.92
N GLY A 466 17.57 5.33 -13.45
CA GLY A 466 16.23 5.32 -12.86
C GLY A 466 16.12 4.78 -11.43
N ASP A 467 17.25 4.48 -10.80
CA ASP A 467 17.30 4.10 -9.39
C ASP A 467 16.94 5.28 -8.47
N GLY A 468 16.15 5.03 -7.42
CA GLY A 468 15.45 6.07 -6.66
C GLY A 468 14.22 6.67 -7.34
N TYR A 469 13.94 6.31 -8.60
CA TYR A 469 12.81 6.81 -9.41
C TYR A 469 12.00 5.67 -10.06
N ARG A 470 11.79 4.57 -9.33
CA ARG A 470 11.03 3.37 -9.78
C ARG A 470 11.52 2.79 -11.12
N GLY A 471 12.82 2.85 -11.39
CA GLY A 471 13.43 2.31 -12.60
C GLY A 471 13.25 3.17 -13.86
N LYS A 472 12.62 4.36 -13.77
CA LYS A 472 12.44 5.27 -14.91
C LYS A 472 13.71 6.12 -15.13
N PRO A 473 14.43 5.98 -16.26
CA PRO A 473 15.65 6.75 -16.50
C PRO A 473 15.40 8.25 -16.65
N SER A 474 14.20 8.66 -17.06
CA SER A 474 13.83 10.05 -17.34
C SER A 474 12.49 10.39 -16.66
N PRO A 475 12.45 10.50 -15.32
CA PRO A 475 11.21 10.61 -14.56
C PRO A 475 10.49 11.96 -14.69
N HIS A 476 11.23 13.04 -14.97
CA HIS A 476 10.69 14.41 -14.96
C HIS A 476 10.64 15.08 -16.32
N SER A 477 11.66 14.87 -17.16
CA SER A 477 11.68 15.35 -18.54
C SER A 477 12.34 14.33 -19.47
N PRO A 478 11.86 14.15 -20.71
CA PRO A 478 12.39 13.15 -21.65
C PRO A 478 13.82 13.47 -22.14
N GLY A 479 14.29 14.71 -21.97
CA GLY A 479 15.64 15.12 -22.41
C GLY A 479 16.71 15.01 -21.32
N GLU A 480 16.41 14.46 -20.16
CA GLU A 480 17.38 14.26 -19.07
C GLU A 480 17.33 12.82 -18.53
N THR A 481 18.50 12.28 -18.20
CA THR A 481 18.63 10.98 -17.55
C THR A 481 19.08 11.12 -16.11
N PHE A 482 18.34 10.47 -15.20
CA PHE A 482 18.55 10.47 -13.76
C PHE A 482 19.16 9.15 -13.30
N GLN A 483 20.12 9.28 -12.39
CA GLN A 483 20.83 8.19 -11.74
C GLN A 483 20.80 8.46 -10.24
N GLY A 484 20.13 7.61 -9.45
CA GLY A 484 20.00 7.79 -8.00
C GLY A 484 20.60 6.64 -7.19
N VAL A 485 20.83 6.87 -5.90
CA VAL A 485 21.26 5.87 -4.93
C VAL A 485 20.69 6.23 -3.55
N THR A 486 20.06 5.27 -2.87
CA THR A 486 19.59 5.44 -1.49
C THR A 486 20.70 5.11 -0.49
N VAL A 487 20.53 5.54 0.77
CA VAL A 487 21.57 5.39 1.81
C VAL A 487 21.87 3.91 2.09
N LEU A 488 20.85 3.07 2.23
CA LEU A 488 21.01 1.63 2.48
C LEU A 488 21.72 0.93 1.30
N LYS A 489 21.35 1.27 0.07
CA LYS A 489 21.95 0.70 -1.14
C LYS A 489 23.42 1.08 -1.28
N ALA A 490 23.77 2.34 -1.01
CA ALA A 490 25.15 2.80 -1.00
C ALA A 490 26.02 1.96 -0.04
N LEU A 491 25.49 1.63 1.14
CA LEU A 491 26.20 0.81 2.14
C LEU A 491 26.34 -0.66 1.70
N LYS A 492 25.29 -1.25 1.10
CA LYS A 492 25.33 -2.61 0.56
C LYS A 492 26.34 -2.77 -0.57
N LEU A 493 26.33 -1.86 -1.55
CA LEU A 493 27.31 -1.85 -2.66
C LEU A 493 28.75 -1.60 -2.18
N GLY A 494 28.91 -1.10 -0.96
CA GLY A 494 30.19 -1.05 -0.26
C GLY A 494 30.90 -2.40 -0.16
N GLN A 495 30.16 -3.52 -0.21
CA GLN A 495 30.69 -4.88 -0.17
C GLN A 495 31.14 -5.41 -1.56
N GLU A 496 30.65 -4.81 -2.65
CA GLU A 496 30.77 -5.35 -4.02
C GLU A 496 31.66 -4.49 -4.94
N GLY A 497 32.38 -3.51 -4.38
CA GLY A 497 33.39 -2.71 -5.10
C GLY A 497 33.24 -1.20 -5.02
N VAL A 498 32.17 -0.68 -4.41
CA VAL A 498 32.04 0.75 -4.11
C VAL A 498 32.81 1.08 -2.82
N PRO A 499 33.55 2.20 -2.72
CA PRO A 499 34.26 2.52 -1.49
C PRO A 499 33.29 2.74 -0.31
N LEU A 500 33.32 1.85 0.70
CA LEU A 500 32.53 1.94 1.94
C LEU A 500 32.66 3.32 2.62
N LYS A 501 33.83 3.95 2.49
CA LYS A 501 34.08 5.32 2.97
C LYS A 501 33.08 6.32 2.40
N SER A 502 32.80 6.28 1.10
CA SER A 502 31.87 7.21 0.46
C SER A 502 30.41 6.98 0.88
N ALA A 503 30.02 5.71 1.04
CA ALA A 503 28.68 5.36 1.54
C ALA A 503 28.47 5.82 2.99
N ARG A 504 29.51 5.68 3.82
CA ARG A 504 29.51 6.19 5.19
C ARG A 504 29.43 7.72 5.23
N VAL A 505 30.13 8.43 4.35
CA VAL A 505 30.00 9.89 4.23
C VAL A 505 28.57 10.31 3.88
N LEU A 506 27.86 9.56 3.03
CA LEU A 506 26.44 9.84 2.73
C LEU A 506 25.58 9.67 3.99
N PHE A 507 25.76 8.57 4.73
CA PHE A 507 25.04 8.31 5.97
C PHE A 507 25.34 9.38 7.05
N ASP A 508 26.60 9.65 7.35
CA ASP A 508 27.01 10.58 8.42
C ASP A 508 26.59 12.03 8.11
N ASN A 509 26.67 12.43 6.84
CA ASN A 509 26.28 13.79 6.45
C ASN A 509 24.78 14.02 6.65
N THR A 510 23.90 13.05 6.40
CA THR A 510 22.44 13.27 6.57
C THR A 510 22.03 13.70 7.98
N HIS A 511 22.68 13.18 9.03
CA HIS A 511 22.43 13.63 10.40
C HIS A 511 22.93 15.07 10.61
N THR A 512 24.14 15.34 10.15
CA THR A 512 24.76 16.66 10.25
C THR A 512 23.92 17.73 9.53
N LEU A 513 23.38 17.39 8.36
CA LEU A 513 22.48 18.24 7.57
C LEU A 513 21.18 18.56 8.33
N MET A 514 20.59 17.56 8.98
CA MET A 514 19.40 17.73 9.80
C MET A 514 19.66 18.70 10.97
N ASP A 515 20.80 18.56 11.66
CA ASP A 515 21.15 19.43 12.79
C ASP A 515 21.37 20.89 12.38
N PHE A 516 21.89 21.14 11.16
CA PHE A 516 22.00 22.51 10.63
C PHE A 516 20.65 23.16 10.32
N LEU A 517 19.62 22.37 10.03
CA LEU A 517 18.29 22.89 9.65
C LEU A 517 17.36 23.08 10.85
N LYS A 518 17.55 22.32 11.94
CA LYS A 518 16.74 22.42 13.18
C LYS A 518 16.57 23.87 13.70
N PRO A 519 17.63 24.71 13.79
CA PRO A 519 17.50 26.08 14.28
C PRO A 519 16.62 26.99 13.40
N PHE A 520 16.44 26.67 12.12
CA PHE A 520 15.67 27.49 11.18
C PHE A 520 14.19 27.12 11.12
N PHE A 521 13.85 25.89 11.49
CA PHE A 521 12.48 25.38 11.43
C PHE A 521 11.80 25.21 12.80
N LEU A 522 12.50 25.56 13.89
CA LEU A 522 12.07 25.63 15.31
C LEU A 522 10.55 25.75 15.56
N LYS A 523 9.83 24.61 15.55
CA LYS A 523 8.49 24.45 16.15
C LYS A 523 8.17 23.01 16.62
N SER A 524 8.83 21.98 16.10
CA SER A 524 8.58 20.57 16.47
C SER A 524 9.83 19.72 16.21
N ASP A 525 10.01 18.59 16.92
CA ASP A 525 10.96 17.56 16.51
C ASP A 525 10.53 16.97 15.16
N PHE A 526 11.48 16.78 14.25
CA PHE A 526 11.24 16.17 12.92
C PHE A 526 12.31 15.14 12.58
N SER A 527 11.90 14.07 11.91
CA SER A 527 12.75 12.99 11.45
C SER A 527 12.91 13.02 9.92
N LEU A 528 13.93 12.32 9.42
CA LEU A 528 14.08 12.09 7.97
C LEU A 528 12.98 11.13 7.50
N SER A 529 12.27 11.53 6.44
CA SER A 529 11.27 10.69 5.78
C SER A 529 11.88 9.92 4.62
N TRP A 530 12.76 10.56 3.84
CA TRP A 530 13.45 9.91 2.72
C TRP A 530 14.72 10.67 2.32
N VAL A 531 15.76 9.93 1.92
CA VAL A 531 17.01 10.48 1.39
C VAL A 531 17.41 9.80 0.09
N VAL A 532 17.70 10.59 -0.94
CA VAL A 532 18.23 10.09 -2.21
C VAL A 532 19.37 10.97 -2.73
N GLY A 533 20.52 10.36 -3.02
CA GLY A 533 21.59 11.00 -3.77
C GLY A 533 21.38 10.75 -5.26
N PHE A 534 21.37 11.79 -6.09
CA PHE A 534 21.12 11.64 -7.52
C PHE A 534 22.01 12.54 -8.38
N CYS A 535 22.25 12.09 -9.61
CA CYS A 535 22.87 12.85 -10.68
C CYS A 535 21.95 12.88 -11.91
N CYS A 536 21.83 14.05 -12.53
CA CYS A 536 21.05 14.30 -13.73
C CYS A 536 21.96 14.78 -14.85
N GLN A 537 21.81 14.22 -16.05
CA GLN A 537 22.58 14.57 -17.23
C GLN A 537 21.68 14.78 -18.45
N ARG A 538 22.03 15.74 -19.31
CA ARG A 538 21.37 15.97 -20.60
C ARG A 538 21.50 14.75 -21.53
N SER A 539 20.41 14.40 -22.18
CA SER A 539 20.35 13.40 -23.25
C SER A 539 20.86 13.98 -24.57
N GLU A 540 21.61 13.18 -25.36
CA GLU A 540 22.35 13.62 -26.56
C GLU A 540 21.47 14.18 -27.70
N LYS A 541 20.13 14.05 -27.64
CA LYS A 541 19.23 14.25 -28.79
C LYS A 541 18.59 15.65 -28.93
N GLN A 542 18.89 16.63 -28.09
CA GLN A 542 18.17 17.92 -28.11
C GLN A 542 19.10 19.11 -27.87
N GLU A 543 19.27 20.02 -28.84
CA GLU A 543 19.87 21.37 -28.69
C GLU A 543 18.78 22.43 -28.39
N ASP A 544 19.10 23.45 -27.60
CA ASP A 544 18.24 24.59 -27.22
C ASP A 544 16.93 24.26 -26.45
N ARG A 545 17.10 23.65 -25.27
CA ARG A 545 16.00 23.32 -24.35
C ARG A 545 15.45 24.56 -23.62
N THR A 546 14.13 24.72 -23.62
CA THR A 546 13.41 25.76 -22.86
C THR A 546 12.48 25.18 -21.78
N ASP A 547 12.41 23.86 -21.68
CA ASP A 547 11.65 23.14 -20.66
C ASP A 547 12.35 23.12 -19.30
N LEU A 548 11.62 22.69 -18.27
CA LEU A 548 12.17 22.51 -16.92
C LEU A 548 12.70 21.09 -16.75
N SER A 549 13.86 20.97 -16.09
CA SER A 549 14.42 19.69 -15.64
C SER A 549 13.45 18.99 -14.68
N HIS A 550 12.93 19.76 -13.72
CA HIS A 550 11.88 19.35 -12.81
C HIS A 550 10.75 20.37 -12.89
N PRO A 551 9.53 19.98 -13.28
CA PRO A 551 8.37 20.85 -13.29
C PRO A 551 8.14 21.53 -11.94
N VAL A 552 7.49 22.70 -11.98
CA VAL A 552 7.11 23.39 -10.75
C VAL A 552 6.08 22.56 -9.99
N HIS A 553 6.35 22.31 -8.72
CA HIS A 553 5.52 21.48 -7.86
C HIS A 553 5.65 21.95 -6.40
N VAL A 554 4.85 21.33 -5.54
CA VAL A 554 4.92 21.45 -4.08
C VAL A 554 5.09 20.03 -3.51
N ASP A 555 5.96 19.85 -2.54
CA ASP A 555 6.35 18.51 -2.06
C ASP A 555 5.22 17.79 -1.30
N ASN A 556 4.36 18.53 -0.59
CA ASN A 556 3.33 17.96 0.28
C ASN A 556 1.88 18.14 -0.20
N CYS A 557 1.67 18.69 -1.40
CA CYS A 557 0.34 18.87 -1.97
C CYS A 557 0.37 18.88 -3.50
N LEU A 558 -0.80 18.69 -4.11
CA LEU A 558 -1.00 18.84 -5.54
C LEU A 558 -1.19 20.32 -5.86
N LEU A 559 -0.25 20.89 -6.60
CA LEU A 559 -0.31 22.28 -7.06
C LEU A 559 -1.24 22.39 -8.28
N VAL A 560 -2.35 23.11 -8.12
CA VAL A 560 -3.28 23.45 -9.20
C VAL A 560 -3.06 24.91 -9.58
N SER A 561 -2.19 25.13 -10.57
CA SER A 561 -1.69 26.48 -10.93
C SER A 561 -2.77 27.40 -11.51
N GLU A 562 -3.84 26.83 -12.07
CA GLU A 562 -4.97 27.55 -12.66
C GLU A 562 -5.85 28.21 -11.60
N THR A 563 -6.03 27.56 -10.45
CA THR A 563 -6.83 28.05 -9.32
C THR A 563 -5.97 28.66 -8.21
N ASN A 564 -4.64 28.57 -8.31
CA ASN A 564 -3.69 28.92 -7.25
C ASN A 564 -3.95 28.14 -5.95
N GLU A 565 -4.33 26.87 -6.07
CA GLU A 565 -4.62 26.00 -4.93
C GLU A 565 -3.57 24.91 -4.76
N CYS A 566 -3.48 24.40 -3.53
CA CYS A 566 -2.55 23.37 -3.11
C CYS A 566 -3.34 22.37 -2.27
N VAL A 567 -3.71 21.25 -2.89
CA VAL A 567 -4.62 20.26 -2.31
C VAL A 567 -3.81 19.14 -1.67
N LYS A 568 -3.99 18.93 -0.36
CA LYS A 568 -3.27 17.91 0.41
C LYS A 568 -3.98 16.56 0.30
N GLU A 569 -3.87 15.93 -0.85
CA GLU A 569 -4.46 14.61 -1.11
C GLU A 569 -3.46 13.68 -1.85
N PRO A 570 -3.55 12.35 -1.67
CA PRO A 570 -2.78 11.40 -2.47
C PRO A 570 -3.03 11.64 -3.97
N PRO A 571 -1.98 11.67 -4.84
CA PRO A 571 -0.65 11.09 -4.63
C PRO A 571 0.40 12.02 -3.97
N ALA A 572 0.02 13.20 -3.47
CA ALA A 572 0.97 14.06 -2.78
C ALA A 572 1.43 13.47 -1.44
N TYR A 573 2.70 13.66 -1.08
CA TYR A 573 3.26 13.20 0.18
C TYR A 573 2.87 14.17 1.32
N THR A 574 1.62 14.11 1.75
CA THR A 574 1.01 15.05 2.71
C THR A 574 1.71 15.09 4.08
N HIS A 575 2.47 14.04 4.42
CA HIS A 575 3.28 13.92 5.63
C HIS A 575 4.63 14.67 5.57
N ARG A 576 5.02 15.24 4.42
CA ARG A 576 6.28 16.00 4.32
C ARG A 576 6.07 17.42 4.83
N ASP A 577 6.89 17.81 5.81
CA ASP A 577 6.82 19.14 6.43
C ASP A 577 7.94 20.06 5.91
N TYR A 578 9.12 19.50 5.70
CA TYR A 578 10.28 20.25 5.20
C TYR A 578 11.05 19.45 4.14
N SER A 579 11.77 20.20 3.30
CA SER A 579 12.61 19.66 2.24
C SER A 579 13.96 20.36 2.25
N ALA A 580 15.01 19.63 1.90
CA ALA A 580 16.33 20.19 1.69
C ALA A 580 17.04 19.53 0.51
N ILE A 581 17.85 20.32 -0.20
CA ILE A 581 18.67 19.85 -1.31
C ILE A 581 20.09 20.33 -1.10
N LEU A 582 21.02 19.37 -0.98
CA LEU A 582 22.46 19.59 -0.92
C LEU A 582 23.09 19.40 -2.29
N TYR A 583 23.78 20.41 -2.79
CA TYR A 583 24.44 20.36 -4.10
C TYR A 583 25.89 19.85 -3.98
N LEU A 584 26.28 18.96 -4.90
CA LEU A 584 27.56 18.27 -4.85
C LEU A 584 28.60 18.83 -5.83
N ASN A 585 28.17 19.57 -6.86
CA ASN A 585 29.07 20.05 -7.92
C ASN A 585 28.58 21.35 -8.56
N GLU A 586 29.43 21.95 -9.41
CA GLU A 586 29.19 23.23 -10.12
C GLU A 586 29.69 23.22 -11.58
N ASP A 587 30.20 22.10 -12.06
CA ASP A 587 30.74 21.88 -13.40
C ASP A 587 29.63 21.55 -14.43
N PHE A 588 28.57 22.36 -14.45
CA PHE A 588 27.47 22.26 -15.41
C PHE A 588 26.86 23.62 -15.76
N GLU A 589 26.14 23.67 -16.88
CA GLU A 589 25.40 24.86 -17.35
C GLU A 589 23.89 24.59 -17.25
N GLY A 590 23.12 25.61 -16.82
CA GLY A 590 21.69 25.48 -16.50
C GLY A 590 21.46 24.87 -15.10
N GLY A 591 20.33 24.18 -14.90
CA GLY A 591 20.07 23.45 -13.66
C GLY A 591 19.79 24.29 -12.40
N ASP A 592 19.51 25.58 -12.57
CA ASP A 592 19.20 26.49 -11.48
C ASP A 592 17.88 26.11 -10.78
N PHE A 593 17.87 26.19 -9.45
CA PHE A 593 16.69 25.92 -8.64
C PHE A 593 15.88 27.21 -8.49
N ILE A 594 14.58 27.14 -8.75
CA ILE A 594 13.69 28.31 -8.75
C ILE A 594 12.54 28.12 -7.77
N PHE A 595 12.21 29.17 -7.03
CA PHE A 595 10.94 29.29 -6.31
C PHE A 595 9.96 30.11 -7.13
N THR A 596 8.69 29.78 -7.06
CA THR A 596 7.61 30.44 -7.79
C THR A 596 6.45 30.79 -6.87
N LYS A 597 5.49 31.59 -7.36
CA LYS A 597 4.18 31.71 -6.74
C LYS A 597 3.33 30.48 -7.08
N LEU A 598 2.13 30.38 -6.49
CA LEU A 598 1.18 29.31 -6.77
C LEU A 598 0.73 29.25 -8.25
N ASP A 599 0.96 30.31 -9.02
CA ASP A 599 0.71 30.36 -10.47
C ASP A 599 1.71 29.55 -11.32
N ALA A 600 2.73 28.97 -10.69
CA ALA A 600 3.83 28.21 -11.30
C ALA A 600 4.65 28.97 -12.38
N LYS A 601 4.43 30.28 -12.55
CA LYS A 601 5.01 31.11 -13.62
C LYS A 601 5.87 32.23 -13.07
N THR A 602 5.43 32.86 -11.99
CA THR A 602 6.11 34.02 -11.41
C THR A 602 7.25 33.55 -10.52
N VAL A 603 8.49 33.62 -11.02
CA VAL A 603 9.69 33.31 -10.25
C VAL A 603 9.90 34.34 -9.14
N THR A 604 10.08 33.87 -7.90
CA THR A 604 10.25 34.70 -6.70
C THR A 604 11.70 34.74 -6.22
N ALA A 605 12.44 33.64 -6.41
CA ALA A 605 13.86 33.53 -6.10
C ALA A 605 14.52 32.45 -6.97
N GLU A 606 15.82 32.59 -7.20
CA GLU A 606 16.63 31.67 -7.99
C GLU A 606 17.93 31.36 -7.25
N VAL A 607 18.29 30.08 -7.21
CA VAL A 607 19.43 29.55 -6.46
C VAL A 607 20.31 28.75 -7.41
N ARG A 608 21.54 29.24 -7.59
CA ARG A 608 22.55 28.55 -8.38
C ARG A 608 23.25 27.46 -7.55
N PRO A 609 23.22 26.19 -7.99
CA PRO A 609 23.89 25.10 -7.30
C PRO A 609 25.41 25.30 -7.23
N ARG A 610 26.03 24.91 -6.10
CA ARG A 610 27.48 24.79 -5.96
C ARG A 610 27.82 23.74 -4.92
N CYS A 611 29.01 23.13 -5.01
CA CYS A 611 29.44 22.14 -4.00
C CYS A 611 29.34 22.73 -2.58
N GLY A 612 28.69 21.99 -1.67
CA GLY A 612 28.55 22.37 -0.26
C GLY A 612 27.48 23.43 0.02
N ARG A 613 26.70 23.81 -0.99
CA ARG A 613 25.51 24.65 -0.84
C ARG A 613 24.29 23.78 -0.55
N MET A 614 23.50 24.17 0.44
CA MET A 614 22.23 23.54 0.76
C MET A 614 21.10 24.56 0.77
N ILE A 615 20.01 24.26 0.09
CA ILE A 615 18.75 24.99 0.24
C ILE A 615 17.82 24.17 1.13
N GLY A 616 17.28 24.79 2.18
CA GLY A 616 16.24 24.22 3.04
C GLY A 616 14.97 25.05 2.93
N PHE A 617 13.81 24.39 2.82
CA PHE A 617 12.53 25.06 2.73
C PHE A 617 11.35 24.24 3.30
N GLY A 618 10.27 24.92 3.69
CA GLY A 618 8.99 24.26 4.05
C GLY A 618 8.36 23.57 2.84
N ALA A 619 7.85 22.35 3.00
CA ALA A 619 7.34 21.53 1.89
C ALA A 619 5.94 21.93 1.39
N GLY A 620 5.34 22.98 1.97
CA GLY A 620 3.96 23.40 1.76
C GLY A 620 3.71 24.41 0.64
N LYS A 621 2.46 24.88 0.58
CA LYS A 621 1.94 25.84 -0.42
C LYS A 621 2.73 27.15 -0.50
N GLU A 622 3.49 27.47 0.53
CA GLU A 622 4.36 28.63 0.62
C GLU A 622 5.60 28.55 -0.29
N ASN A 623 6.00 27.34 -0.71
CA ASN A 623 7.22 27.11 -1.47
C ASN A 623 7.05 26.26 -2.76
N PRO A 624 6.20 26.66 -3.72
CA PRO A 624 6.21 26.07 -5.05
C PRO A 624 7.57 26.26 -5.72
N HIS A 625 8.16 25.19 -6.26
CA HIS A 625 9.53 25.22 -6.76
C HIS A 625 9.76 24.26 -7.92
N GLY A 626 10.81 24.53 -8.70
CA GLY A 626 11.21 23.73 -9.86
C GLY A 626 12.69 23.88 -10.19
N VAL A 627 13.14 23.21 -11.25
CA VAL A 627 14.55 23.24 -11.68
C VAL A 627 14.62 23.49 -13.18
N ARG A 628 15.44 24.46 -13.60
CA ARG A 628 15.69 24.74 -15.03
C ARG A 628 16.42 23.57 -15.70
N ALA A 629 16.24 23.39 -17.01
CA ALA A 629 16.94 22.35 -17.76
C ALA A 629 18.47 22.45 -17.59
N VAL A 630 19.13 21.29 -17.49
CA VAL A 630 20.60 21.19 -17.59
C VAL A 630 20.95 21.24 -19.08
N THR A 631 21.65 22.29 -19.50
CA THR A 631 22.04 22.46 -20.90
C THR A 631 23.36 21.78 -21.21
N LYS A 632 24.25 21.60 -20.22
CA LYS A 632 25.56 20.94 -20.42
C LYS A 632 26.11 20.42 -19.10
N GLY A 633 26.80 19.29 -19.15
CA GLY A 633 27.39 18.66 -17.97
C GLY A 633 26.40 17.76 -17.20
N GLN A 634 26.78 17.38 -15.98
CA GLN A 634 26.00 16.53 -15.08
C GLN A 634 25.81 17.28 -13.77
N ARG A 635 24.58 17.34 -13.24
CA ARG A 635 24.25 17.97 -11.96
C ARG A 635 23.99 16.90 -10.91
N CYS A 636 24.72 16.91 -9.81
CA CYS A 636 24.58 15.96 -8.70
C CYS A 636 24.14 16.65 -7.41
N ALA A 637 23.17 16.06 -6.72
CA ALA A 637 22.61 16.58 -5.48
C ALA A 637 22.14 15.44 -4.56
N VAL A 638 21.95 15.76 -3.28
CA VAL A 638 21.25 14.90 -2.32
C VAL A 638 19.98 15.60 -1.90
N ALA A 639 18.83 14.98 -2.17
CA ALA A 639 17.54 15.45 -1.69
C ALA A 639 17.19 14.76 -0.37
N LEU A 640 16.71 15.54 0.59
CA LEU A 640 16.26 15.11 1.90
C LEU A 640 14.86 15.64 2.13
N TRP A 641 13.96 14.79 2.58
CA TRP A 641 12.63 15.18 3.04
C TRP A 641 12.46 14.84 4.52
N PHE A 642 11.75 15.70 5.23
CA PHE A 642 11.54 15.59 6.67
C PHE A 642 10.05 15.55 7.00
N THR A 643 9.72 14.84 8.08
CA THR A 643 8.36 14.68 8.60
C THR A 643 8.34 14.87 10.11
N GLN A 644 7.28 15.47 10.62
CA GLN A 644 6.96 15.55 12.04
C GLN A 644 6.15 14.32 12.51
N ASP A 645 5.70 13.47 11.59
CA ASP A 645 4.97 12.24 11.90
C ASP A 645 5.94 11.06 12.08
N PRO A 646 6.09 10.49 13.29
CA PRO A 646 6.97 9.35 13.55
C PRO A 646 6.62 8.11 12.72
N ALA A 647 5.37 7.96 12.27
CA ALA A 647 4.96 6.82 11.44
C ALA A 647 5.65 6.81 10.05
N HIS A 648 6.13 7.96 9.60
CA HIS A 648 6.73 8.18 8.29
C HIS A 648 8.26 8.36 8.37
N GLU A 649 8.88 8.01 9.49
CA GLU A 649 10.35 7.98 9.63
C GLU A 649 11.00 6.95 8.69
N GLU A 650 12.15 7.31 8.11
CA GLU A 650 12.87 6.52 7.11
C GLU A 650 13.37 5.18 7.69
N LYS A 651 12.62 4.09 7.44
CA LYS A 651 12.99 2.73 7.91
C LYS A 651 14.30 2.21 7.32
N GLU A 652 14.64 2.59 6.07
CA GLU A 652 15.92 2.23 5.43
C GLU A 652 17.13 2.74 6.25
N ARG A 653 16.96 3.88 6.93
CA ARG A 653 18.01 4.46 7.78
C ARG A 653 18.30 3.60 9.00
N ILE A 654 17.26 3.06 9.64
CA ILE A 654 17.40 2.20 10.81
C ILE A 654 18.20 0.94 10.42
N GLN A 655 17.86 0.33 9.28
CA GLN A 655 18.59 -0.81 8.73
C GLN A 655 20.04 -0.46 8.35
N ALA A 656 20.26 0.70 7.73
CA ALA A 656 21.59 1.20 7.41
C ALA A 656 22.45 1.39 8.67
N GLN A 657 21.84 1.87 9.76
CA GLN A 657 22.51 2.04 11.04
C GLN A 657 22.87 0.69 11.68
N GLU A 658 21.99 -0.30 11.62
CA GLU A 658 22.27 -1.67 12.08
C GLU A 658 23.42 -2.30 11.27
N MET A 659 23.43 -2.10 9.95
CA MET A 659 24.49 -2.58 9.08
C MET A 659 25.85 -1.93 9.40
N LEU A 660 25.87 -0.61 9.63
CA LEU A 660 27.07 0.08 10.09
C LEU A 660 27.54 -0.41 11.45
N LYS A 661 26.62 -0.73 12.38
CA LYS A 661 26.94 -1.35 13.67
C LYS A 661 27.60 -2.72 13.46
N MET A 662 27.07 -3.57 12.58
CA MET A 662 27.67 -4.85 12.23
C MET A 662 29.07 -4.70 11.64
N PHE A 663 29.31 -3.72 10.76
CA PHE A 663 30.65 -3.44 10.22
C PHE A 663 31.64 -2.90 11.26
N SER A 664 31.14 -2.29 12.33
CA SER A 664 31.97 -1.75 13.42
C SER A 664 32.18 -2.72 14.59
N ALA A 665 31.48 -3.86 14.61
CA ALA A 665 31.67 -4.87 15.63
C ALA A 665 33.06 -5.51 15.46
N PRO A 666 33.90 -5.57 16.52
CA PRO A 666 35.17 -6.28 16.45
C PRO A 666 34.88 -7.75 16.12
N VAL A 667 35.57 -8.28 15.11
CA VAL A 667 35.54 -9.71 14.79
C VAL A 667 35.94 -10.47 16.06
N ASN A 668 35.01 -11.22 16.65
CA ASN A 668 35.29 -12.06 17.80
C ASN A 668 36.45 -13.01 17.46
N GLN A 669 37.60 -12.80 18.12
CA GLN A 669 38.79 -13.66 18.02
C GLN A 669 38.57 -15.09 18.56
N GLU A 670 37.37 -15.42 19.04
CA GLU A 670 37.03 -16.75 19.56
C GLU A 670 36.74 -17.82 18.50
N PHE A 671 36.76 -17.48 17.20
CA PHE A 671 36.66 -18.48 16.11
C PHE A 671 38.02 -18.98 15.58
N PHE A 672 39.15 -18.50 16.11
CA PHE A 672 40.48 -19.04 15.85
C PHE A 672 41.14 -19.51 17.17
N GLY A 673 40.53 -20.51 17.80
CA GLY A 673 41.09 -21.19 18.96
C GLY A 673 41.80 -22.49 18.57
N ASN A 674 43.12 -22.41 18.48
CA ASN A 674 44.12 -23.46 18.76
C ASN A 674 44.06 -24.79 17.98
N ALA A 675 44.91 -24.89 16.95
CA ALA A 675 45.54 -26.14 16.58
C ALA A 675 47.02 -25.89 16.27
N GLU A 676 47.87 -25.89 17.30
CA GLU A 676 49.27 -26.34 17.19
C GLU A 676 49.90 -26.47 18.58
N SER A 677 50.04 -27.72 19.07
CA SER A 677 51.29 -28.25 19.65
C SER A 677 51.05 -29.66 20.20
N GLY A 678 51.70 -30.66 19.60
CA GLY A 678 51.72 -32.03 20.10
C GLY A 678 52.42 -32.98 19.13
N ALA A 679 53.75 -33.04 19.23
CA ALA A 679 54.63 -33.83 18.38
C ALA A 679 54.77 -35.32 18.83
N SER A 680 55.32 -36.12 17.89
CA SER A 680 55.70 -37.56 17.92
C SER A 680 54.56 -38.52 17.57
N GLU A 681 54.66 -39.41 16.57
CA GLU A 681 55.78 -40.28 16.18
C GLU A 681 55.91 -40.53 14.65
N SER A 682 57.05 -41.14 14.34
CA SER A 682 57.82 -41.44 13.11
C SER A 682 57.15 -42.28 11.99
N PRO A 683 57.81 -42.44 10.79
CA PRO A 683 57.14 -42.57 9.48
C PRO A 683 57.26 -43.94 8.77
N VAL A 684 56.74 -43.96 7.53
CA VAL A 684 57.05 -44.83 6.36
C VAL A 684 56.08 -45.98 6.09
N GLN A 685 55.31 -45.91 4.98
CA GLN A 685 55.56 -46.69 3.76
C GLN A 685 54.60 -46.35 2.60
N VAL A 686 55.24 -46.28 1.42
CA VAL A 686 54.72 -46.12 0.07
C VAL A 686 54.23 -47.49 -0.42
N ASP A 687 53.12 -47.56 -1.20
CA ASP A 687 53.18 -48.23 -2.51
C ASP A 687 51.92 -48.09 -3.38
N GLN A 688 52.20 -47.90 -4.67
CA GLN A 688 51.30 -47.91 -5.82
C GLN A 688 51.09 -49.34 -6.35
N ALA A 689 49.90 -49.63 -6.89
CA ALA A 689 49.71 -50.49 -8.09
C ALA A 689 48.23 -50.39 -8.55
N LYS A 690 47.94 -49.83 -9.73
CA LYS A 690 47.79 -50.49 -11.06
C LYS A 690 46.50 -51.34 -11.16
N THR A 691 45.67 -51.30 -12.21
CA THR A 691 45.98 -51.22 -13.65
C THR A 691 44.72 -50.98 -14.51
N ASP A 692 44.90 -50.20 -15.60
CA ASP A 692 44.40 -50.32 -16.99
C ASP A 692 42.99 -50.81 -17.36
N MET A 693 42.35 -50.07 -18.31
CA MET A 693 42.13 -50.57 -19.69
C MET A 693 41.70 -49.47 -20.72
N LYS A 694 42.66 -49.16 -21.61
CA LYS A 694 42.67 -48.93 -23.08
C LYS A 694 41.62 -48.11 -23.87
N ARG A 695 42.21 -47.22 -24.70
CA ARG A 695 41.77 -46.53 -25.94
C ARG A 695 41.52 -47.45 -27.15
N GLU A 696 40.67 -47.00 -28.07
CA GLU A 696 40.71 -47.33 -29.51
C GLU A 696 41.15 -46.12 -30.35
N GLU A 697 41.99 -46.38 -31.35
CA GLU A 697 42.54 -45.45 -32.36
C GLU A 697 41.71 -45.48 -33.66
N LYS A 698 41.77 -44.40 -34.45
CA LYS A 698 41.39 -44.34 -35.87
C LYS A 698 42.65 -44.28 -36.75
N PRO A 699 42.69 -44.94 -37.93
CA PRO A 699 43.80 -44.83 -38.87
C PRO A 699 43.57 -43.80 -39.99
N GLU A 700 44.69 -43.25 -40.46
CA GLU A 700 44.87 -42.34 -41.60
C GLU A 700 44.72 -43.03 -42.97
N GLU A 701 44.36 -42.25 -43.99
CA GLU A 701 44.64 -42.57 -45.39
C GLU A 701 45.30 -41.35 -46.08
N LYS A 702 46.41 -41.61 -46.80
CA LYS A 702 47.23 -40.63 -47.52
C LYS A 702 46.75 -40.47 -48.96
N GLN A 703 46.54 -39.23 -49.42
CA GLN A 703 47.25 -38.59 -50.55
C GLN A 703 46.75 -37.16 -50.77
#